data_AF-A0A8J3C6M1-F1
#
_entry.id   AF-A0A8J3C6M1-F1
#
_cell.length_a   1.000
_cell.length_b   1.000
_cell.length_c   1.000
_cell.angle_alpha   90.00
_cell.angle_beta   90.00
_cell.angle_gamma   90.00
#
_symmetry.space_group_name_H-M   'P 1'
#
loop_
_entity.id
_entity.type
_entity.pdbx_description
1 polymer ?
#
loop_
_entity_poly.entity_id
_entity_poly.type
_entity_poly.pdbx_seq_one_letter_code
_entity_poly.pdbx_strand_id
1 'polypeptide(L)'
;MTSAHPTRRRLLQLGTTAGAGLALSPVLPGGRPADAAPDPADTVPDPADAVPARGGAPIRPPAVPLAVRSPYLNTWLPADNLPGTWPTFWTGRVTAMTGLATVDGVPYLFMGSPSSPLDYPFPTMRQVALTVTATKSEFVLRQAGIELSVTFLSPITPGDLRRQSQPLSYVAISARSVDGRPHDVSAYLDISGEWASGDAGRSITWDQQTSDGVVSLSCRQSSPDVLAERGDTAEWGTVVLSSVARPGLTWQIGADGDVRRRIATEHTLAGTVDADKPRPINDRYPVFAFNQSLGTVTRHAGEPFVVSIGHLREPTVSYLGTRLPPLWRTYWPDGPGMIAEFHRDYPAAAARCATLDRTIERDATRAGGPRYAALCALAFRQAYAATDLVSRDGTPWAFLKEISSNGNMQTVDVTYPSMPVWLYADPAYLKLILAPVLDYAENRGFPKTFAPHDLGAHYPNADGHLSGEGEEDMPVEESANMLIMAAAYLARVPAAERRAYATAHDRIFRQWADYLVDNALDPEFQNQTDDFTGFIAHSVNLALKGIVGIGAMSLIAAAAGDAADSRRYRDTAREYIARWQRMALDPSGEHLKLAYDRDGTWSLKYNGYADAVLGLRLVPASVARLEADWYLRHVATDGIPLDIRHTYTKADWEMWTAAWLKDHTAVRDLLIDGLYRFADTSGQRVPMTDWYDVVANRQQGFQARPVVGGFFALLTL
;
A
#
# COMPACT_ATOMS: atom_id res chain seq x y z
N MET A 1 37.40 10.06 -11.99
CA MET A 1 36.48 11.09 -12.54
C MET A 1 35.18 10.95 -11.78
N THR A 2 34.65 12.03 -11.21
CA THR A 2 33.51 12.01 -10.28
C THR A 2 32.19 12.26 -11.00
N SER A 3 31.32 11.26 -11.03
CA SER A 3 29.93 11.39 -11.51
C SER A 3 29.06 11.92 -10.37
N ALA A 4 28.71 13.21 -10.40
CA ALA A 4 27.74 13.78 -9.48
C ALA A 4 26.34 13.23 -9.81
N HIS A 5 25.74 12.48 -8.88
CA HIS A 5 24.34 12.06 -8.99
C HIS A 5 23.42 13.27 -8.81
N PRO A 6 22.30 13.37 -9.56
CA PRO A 6 21.44 14.55 -9.51
C PRO A 6 20.58 14.56 -8.25
N THR A 7 20.59 15.68 -7.52
CA THR A 7 19.66 15.89 -6.41
C THR A 7 18.21 16.10 -6.90
N ARG A 8 17.26 15.92 -5.97
CA ARG A 8 15.79 16.00 -6.09
C ARG A 8 15.26 17.07 -7.08
N ARG A 9 15.96 18.21 -7.16
CA ARG A 9 15.73 19.35 -8.06
C ARG A 9 15.58 19.01 -9.56
N ARG A 10 16.18 17.93 -10.08
CA ARG A 10 16.09 17.59 -11.52
C ARG A 10 14.91 16.71 -11.92
N LEU A 11 14.38 15.87 -11.02
CA LEU A 11 13.22 15.02 -11.34
C LEU A 11 11.94 15.87 -11.46
N LEU A 12 11.75 16.81 -10.53
CA LEU A 12 10.58 17.70 -10.50
C LEU A 12 10.50 18.71 -11.65
N GLN A 13 11.57 18.91 -12.44
CA GLN A 13 11.60 19.88 -13.55
C GLN A 13 11.37 19.28 -14.95
N LEU A 14 11.28 17.94 -15.08
CA LEU A 14 11.13 17.28 -16.39
C LEU A 14 9.66 17.00 -16.79
N GLY A 15 8.69 17.38 -15.97
CA GLY A 15 7.25 17.17 -16.24
C GLY A 15 6.58 18.20 -17.16
N THR A 16 7.28 19.25 -17.62
CA THR A 16 6.63 20.43 -18.23
C THR A 16 7.27 20.92 -19.54
N THR A 17 7.28 20.08 -20.58
CA THR A 17 7.51 20.52 -21.98
C THR A 17 6.50 19.87 -22.93
N ALA A 18 5.43 20.60 -23.25
CA ALA A 18 4.39 20.14 -24.17
C ALA A 18 4.84 20.20 -25.65
N GLY A 19 4.73 19.09 -26.37
CA GLY A 19 4.96 19.04 -27.82
C GLY A 19 3.71 19.47 -28.60
N ALA A 20 3.71 20.69 -29.15
CA ALA A 20 2.60 21.19 -29.95
C ALA A 20 2.64 20.65 -31.41
N GLY A 21 1.85 19.61 -31.69
CA GLY A 21 1.65 19.07 -33.04
C GLY A 21 0.42 19.66 -33.73
N LEU A 22 0.62 20.43 -34.80
CA LEU A 22 -0.47 20.99 -35.62
C LEU A 22 -1.06 19.92 -36.56
N ALA A 23 -2.37 19.69 -36.48
CA ALA A 23 -3.13 18.86 -37.42
C ALA A 23 -4.22 19.70 -38.11
N LEU A 24 -4.11 19.87 -39.43
CA LEU A 24 -5.10 20.57 -40.26
C LEU A 24 -6.17 19.57 -40.74
N SER A 25 -7.44 19.98 -40.72
CA SER A 25 -8.60 19.17 -41.17
C SER A 25 -9.41 19.88 -42.26
N PRO A 26 -9.80 19.21 -43.36
CA PRO A 26 -10.72 19.76 -44.36
C PRO A 26 -12.16 19.19 -44.28
N VAL A 27 -13.08 20.07 -43.88
CA VAL A 27 -14.42 20.32 -44.48
C VAL A 27 -14.52 19.87 -45.96
N LEU A 28 -15.57 19.26 -46.53
CA LEU A 28 -16.94 18.78 -46.17
C LEU A 28 -17.42 17.88 -47.39
N PRO A 29 -18.71 17.51 -47.67
CA PRO A 29 -19.97 17.42 -46.89
C PRO A 29 -20.82 16.11 -47.06
N GLY A 30 -21.76 15.90 -46.13
CA GLY A 30 -23.21 15.66 -46.39
C GLY A 30 -23.73 14.38 -47.10
N GLY A 31 -24.65 13.65 -46.44
CA GLY A 31 -25.53 12.65 -47.08
C GLY A 31 -26.55 11.95 -46.15
N ARG A 32 -27.84 11.94 -46.52
CA ARG A 32 -28.97 11.15 -45.96
C ARG A 32 -30.06 11.06 -47.05
N PRO A 33 -30.75 9.91 -47.23
CA PRO A 33 -32.01 9.66 -46.50
C PRO A 33 -32.23 8.16 -46.12
N ALA A 34 -33.15 7.82 -45.19
CA ALA A 34 -34.46 7.14 -45.39
C ALA A 34 -34.43 5.79 -46.15
N ASP A 35 -35.05 4.67 -45.73
CA ASP A 35 -35.84 4.24 -44.53
C ASP A 35 -35.58 2.70 -44.32
N ALA A 36 -36.27 1.81 -43.58
CA ALA A 36 -37.61 1.74 -42.94
C ALA A 36 -37.65 0.71 -41.75
N ALA A 37 -38.80 0.06 -41.50
CA ALA A 37 -39.08 -0.90 -40.40
C ALA A 37 -40.13 -1.97 -40.85
N PRO A 38 -40.63 -2.95 -40.04
CA PRO A 38 -40.33 -3.31 -38.63
C PRO A 38 -40.19 -4.84 -38.31
N ASP A 39 -39.94 -5.14 -37.02
CA ASP A 39 -40.30 -6.38 -36.26
C ASP A 39 -39.62 -7.74 -36.57
N PRO A 40 -39.66 -8.75 -35.65
CA PRO A 40 -40.12 -8.72 -34.25
C PRO A 40 -39.13 -9.28 -33.19
N ALA A 41 -39.41 -8.93 -31.92
CA ALA A 41 -39.14 -9.65 -30.67
C ALA A 41 -37.84 -10.48 -30.49
N ASP A 42 -36.96 -9.99 -29.60
CA ASP A 42 -36.81 -10.67 -28.30
C ASP A 42 -36.46 -9.65 -27.19
N THR A 43 -36.75 -9.94 -25.92
CA THR A 43 -36.76 -8.91 -24.86
C THR A 43 -35.39 -8.57 -24.28
N VAL A 44 -35.02 -7.27 -24.31
CA VAL A 44 -33.89 -6.71 -23.54
C VAL A 44 -34.38 -6.21 -22.18
N PRO A 45 -33.86 -6.70 -21.05
CA PRO A 45 -34.09 -6.09 -19.74
C PRO A 45 -33.32 -4.77 -19.58
N ASP A 46 -33.98 -3.80 -18.92
CA ASP A 46 -33.47 -2.47 -18.57
C ASP A 46 -32.19 -2.57 -17.68
N PRO A 47 -31.13 -1.76 -17.89
CA PRO A 47 -29.92 -1.79 -17.06
C PRO A 47 -30.13 -1.14 -15.66
N ALA A 48 -31.04 -1.71 -14.87
CA ALA A 48 -31.50 -1.17 -13.58
C ALA A 48 -31.54 -2.21 -12.42
N ASP A 49 -30.93 -3.40 -12.58
CA ASP A 49 -30.85 -4.42 -11.52
C ASP A 49 -29.51 -4.39 -10.77
N ALA A 50 -29.37 -3.42 -9.86
CA ALA A 50 -28.26 -3.35 -8.91
C ALA A 50 -28.44 -4.40 -7.79
N VAL A 51 -27.98 -5.64 -8.04
CA VAL A 51 -27.99 -6.73 -7.05
C VAL A 51 -27.23 -6.30 -5.78
N PRO A 52 -27.80 -6.48 -4.58
CA PRO A 52 -27.38 -5.71 -3.40
C PRO A 52 -25.98 -6.06 -2.87
N ALA A 53 -25.23 -5.02 -2.49
CA ALA A 53 -23.95 -5.14 -1.80
C ALA A 53 -24.10 -5.84 -0.44
N ARG A 54 -23.21 -6.80 -0.15
CA ARG A 54 -23.13 -7.49 1.14
C ARG A 54 -22.28 -6.69 2.14
N GLY A 55 -22.83 -5.58 2.64
CA GLY A 55 -22.14 -4.70 3.60
C GLY A 55 -21.17 -3.72 2.93
N GLY A 56 -21.10 -2.50 3.46
CA GLY A 56 -20.29 -1.41 2.92
C GLY A 56 -20.89 -0.64 1.73
N ALA A 57 -20.32 0.53 1.43
CA ALA A 57 -20.57 1.23 0.17
C ALA A 57 -19.67 0.63 -0.92
N PRO A 58 -20.20 0.28 -2.10
CA PRO A 58 -19.36 -0.20 -3.20
C PRO A 58 -18.43 0.92 -3.64
N ILE A 59 -17.13 0.61 -3.79
CA ILE A 59 -16.11 1.54 -4.29
C ILE A 59 -15.44 0.92 -5.51
N ARG A 60 -15.28 1.70 -6.58
CA ARG A 60 -14.47 1.35 -7.73
C ARG A 60 -13.00 1.73 -7.40
N PRO A 61 -12.10 0.78 -7.09
CA PRO A 61 -10.74 1.12 -6.68
C PRO A 61 -9.95 1.73 -7.84
N PRO A 62 -9.06 2.71 -7.61
CA PRO A 62 -8.13 3.21 -8.64
C PRO A 62 -7.34 2.08 -9.32
N ALA A 63 -6.81 1.12 -8.56
CA ALA A 63 -6.35 -0.18 -9.07
C ALA A 63 -6.70 -1.27 -8.06
N VAL A 64 -7.06 -2.48 -8.52
CA VAL A 64 -7.43 -3.57 -7.61
C VAL A 64 -6.16 -4.24 -7.05
N PRO A 65 -5.95 -4.32 -5.72
CA PRO A 65 -4.83 -5.06 -5.15
C PRO A 65 -5.00 -6.56 -5.40
N LEU A 66 -3.99 -7.22 -5.98
CA LEU A 66 -3.99 -8.66 -6.24
C LEU A 66 -3.06 -9.39 -5.25
N ALA A 67 -1.75 -9.27 -5.47
CA ALA A 67 -0.70 -9.84 -4.63
C ALA A 67 0.08 -8.67 -4.00
N VAL A 68 -0.42 -8.15 -2.87
CA VAL A 68 0.04 -6.91 -2.23
C VAL A 68 0.35 -7.21 -0.77
N ARG A 69 1.64 -7.46 -0.49
CA ARG A 69 2.07 -8.20 0.71
C ARG A 69 3.43 -7.79 1.30
N SER A 70 4.37 -7.31 0.48
CA SER A 70 5.70 -6.80 0.84
C SER A 70 6.25 -5.94 -0.31
N PRO A 71 7.35 -5.17 -0.16
CA PRO A 71 7.73 -4.12 -1.13
C PRO A 71 7.85 -4.58 -2.59
N TYR A 72 8.24 -5.84 -2.81
CA TYR A 72 8.36 -6.44 -4.16
C TYR A 72 7.27 -7.46 -4.49
N LEU A 73 6.49 -7.96 -3.51
CA LEU A 73 5.25 -8.69 -3.78
C LEU A 73 4.09 -7.71 -3.71
N ASN A 74 3.97 -6.90 -4.76
CA ASN A 74 3.17 -5.68 -4.79
C ASN A 74 2.54 -5.43 -6.18
N THR A 75 1.70 -6.39 -6.60
CA THR A 75 1.04 -6.45 -7.92
C THR A 75 -0.45 -6.12 -7.84
N TRP A 76 -0.89 -5.31 -8.79
CA TRP A 76 -2.20 -4.68 -8.88
C TRP A 76 -2.82 -4.89 -10.28
N LEU A 77 -4.14 -4.74 -10.38
CA LEU A 77 -4.87 -4.67 -11.65
C LEU A 77 -5.18 -3.20 -11.98
N PRO A 78 -4.54 -2.60 -13.00
CA PRO A 78 -4.82 -1.23 -13.44
C PRO A 78 -6.08 -1.16 -14.34
N ALA A 79 -7.14 -1.86 -13.94
CA ALA A 79 -8.40 -1.94 -14.67
C ALA A 79 -9.55 -2.36 -13.75
N ASP A 80 -10.77 -2.06 -14.17
CA ASP A 80 -12.00 -2.44 -13.47
C ASP A 80 -12.41 -3.90 -13.75
N ASN A 81 -11.87 -4.53 -14.80
CA ASN A 81 -12.13 -5.91 -15.21
C ASN A 81 -10.85 -6.77 -15.15
N LEU A 82 -10.97 -7.98 -14.61
CA LEU A 82 -9.88 -8.95 -14.48
C LEU A 82 -9.33 -9.48 -15.84
N PRO A 83 -10.16 -9.80 -16.86
CA PRO A 83 -9.69 -10.08 -18.21
C PRO A 83 -9.55 -8.81 -19.06
N GLY A 84 -8.62 -8.83 -20.01
CA GLY A 84 -8.41 -7.75 -20.99
C GLY A 84 -7.43 -6.66 -20.56
N THR A 85 -6.72 -6.83 -19.44
CA THR A 85 -5.61 -5.97 -19.02
C THR A 85 -4.58 -6.80 -18.25
N TRP A 86 -3.29 -6.49 -18.41
CA TRP A 86 -2.23 -7.14 -17.63
C TRP A 86 -2.14 -6.58 -16.20
N PRO A 87 -1.96 -7.44 -15.17
CA PRO A 87 -1.50 -6.98 -13.88
C PRO A 87 -0.12 -6.32 -13.96
N THR A 88 0.09 -5.33 -13.11
CA THR A 88 1.35 -4.59 -13.01
C THR A 88 1.87 -4.57 -11.59
N PHE A 89 3.18 -4.53 -11.44
CA PHE A 89 3.84 -4.02 -10.25
C PHE A 89 3.36 -2.58 -9.96
N TRP A 90 3.53 -2.08 -8.74
CA TRP A 90 3.01 -0.77 -8.35
C TRP A 90 3.53 0.41 -9.20
N THR A 91 4.68 0.28 -9.88
CA THR A 91 5.24 1.26 -10.83
C THR A 91 4.57 1.27 -12.22
N GLY A 92 3.61 0.37 -12.48
CA GLY A 92 3.01 0.17 -13.81
C GLY A 92 3.80 -0.78 -14.72
N ARG A 93 4.96 -1.29 -14.27
CA ARG A 93 5.68 -2.36 -14.97
C ARG A 93 4.83 -3.64 -14.96
N VAL A 94 4.69 -4.30 -16.11
CA VAL A 94 3.93 -5.56 -16.22
C VAL A 94 4.55 -6.65 -15.33
N THR A 95 3.67 -7.36 -14.62
CA THR A 95 3.94 -8.60 -13.91
C THR A 95 2.86 -9.59 -14.33
N ALA A 96 2.95 -10.10 -15.56
CA ALA A 96 1.83 -10.78 -16.20
C ALA A 96 1.34 -12.00 -15.42
N MET A 97 0.02 -12.20 -15.47
CA MET A 97 -0.67 -13.41 -15.01
C MET A 97 -1.81 -13.71 -15.98
N THR A 98 -1.95 -14.96 -16.40
CA THR A 98 -3.00 -15.38 -17.35
C THR A 98 -3.90 -16.42 -16.72
N GLY A 99 -5.21 -16.20 -16.78
CA GLY A 99 -6.21 -17.14 -16.25
C GLY A 99 -7.16 -17.62 -17.35
N LEU A 100 -7.19 -18.94 -17.56
CA LEU A 100 -8.09 -19.60 -18.51
C LEU A 100 -8.99 -20.60 -17.76
N ALA A 101 -10.29 -20.59 -18.04
CA ALA A 101 -11.24 -21.59 -17.55
C ALA A 101 -11.74 -22.42 -18.73
N THR A 102 -11.37 -23.69 -18.79
CA THR A 102 -11.92 -24.64 -19.77
C THR A 102 -13.29 -25.08 -19.27
N VAL A 103 -14.34 -24.92 -20.07
CA VAL A 103 -15.71 -25.33 -19.76
C VAL A 103 -16.22 -26.19 -20.92
N ASP A 104 -16.53 -27.45 -20.66
CA ASP A 104 -17.00 -28.43 -21.66
C ASP A 104 -16.10 -28.50 -22.92
N GLY A 105 -14.78 -28.36 -22.73
CA GLY A 105 -13.77 -28.34 -23.79
C GLY A 105 -13.49 -26.99 -24.44
N VAL A 106 -14.17 -25.90 -24.03
CA VAL A 106 -13.91 -24.55 -24.56
C VAL A 106 -13.17 -23.69 -23.53
N PRO A 107 -11.96 -23.19 -23.83
CA PRO A 107 -11.17 -22.33 -22.94
C PRO A 107 -11.62 -20.86 -23.02
N TYR A 108 -11.99 -20.28 -21.88
CA TYR A 108 -12.40 -18.88 -21.74
C TYR A 108 -11.39 -18.07 -20.92
N LEU A 109 -11.06 -16.86 -21.38
CA LEU A 109 -10.15 -15.95 -20.68
C LEU A 109 -10.86 -15.25 -19.50
N PHE A 110 -10.38 -15.48 -18.28
CA PHE A 110 -10.89 -14.83 -17.06
C PHE A 110 -9.91 -13.81 -16.45
N MET A 111 -8.62 -13.87 -16.80
CA MET A 111 -7.60 -12.96 -16.28
C MET A 111 -6.48 -12.68 -17.28
N GLY A 112 -6.01 -11.43 -17.30
CA GLY A 112 -4.83 -11.03 -18.07
C GLY A 112 -5.15 -10.57 -19.49
N SER A 113 -4.11 -10.32 -20.28
CA SER A 113 -4.23 -9.87 -21.67
C SER A 113 -3.23 -10.59 -22.59
N PRO A 114 -3.24 -11.94 -22.64
CA PRO A 114 -2.35 -12.72 -23.51
C PRO A 114 -2.50 -12.23 -24.96
N SER A 115 -1.37 -11.85 -25.56
CA SER A 115 -1.36 -11.30 -26.91
C SER A 115 -1.70 -12.37 -27.95
N SER A 116 -2.14 -11.91 -29.12
CA SER A 116 -2.48 -12.79 -30.24
C SER A 116 -1.32 -12.93 -31.23
N PRO A 117 -0.33 -13.79 -30.93
CA PRO A 117 0.25 -14.69 -31.94
C PRO A 117 -0.09 -16.16 -31.65
N LEU A 118 -0.99 -16.42 -30.70
CA LEU A 118 -1.74 -17.67 -30.64
C LEU A 118 -2.76 -17.69 -31.78
N ASP A 119 -2.79 -18.76 -32.57
CA ASP A 119 -3.81 -19.02 -33.61
C ASP A 119 -5.22 -19.34 -33.02
N TYR A 120 -5.45 -18.94 -31.77
CA TYR A 120 -6.63 -19.26 -30.98
C TYR A 120 -7.05 -18.03 -30.15
N PRO A 121 -8.06 -17.26 -30.60
CA PRO A 121 -8.59 -16.15 -29.81
C PRO A 121 -9.45 -16.69 -28.66
N PHE A 122 -8.97 -16.58 -27.43
CA PHE A 122 -9.73 -17.00 -26.25
C PHE A 122 -10.96 -16.09 -26.04
N PRO A 123 -12.21 -16.60 -26.13
CA PRO A 123 -13.39 -15.83 -25.75
C PRO A 123 -13.33 -15.45 -24.26
N THR A 124 -13.64 -14.19 -23.93
CA THR A 124 -13.60 -13.73 -22.53
C THR A 124 -14.80 -14.18 -21.70
N MET A 125 -14.58 -14.40 -20.41
CA MET A 125 -15.66 -14.48 -19.42
C MET A 125 -16.15 -13.08 -19.07
N ARG A 126 -17.47 -12.91 -18.89
CA ARG A 126 -18.05 -11.62 -18.49
C ARG A 126 -17.97 -11.47 -16.96
N GLN A 127 -17.19 -10.51 -16.47
CA GLN A 127 -17.24 -10.11 -15.07
C GLN A 127 -18.63 -9.56 -14.71
N VAL A 128 -19.15 -9.95 -13.54
CA VAL A 128 -20.46 -9.55 -13.03
C VAL A 128 -20.42 -8.96 -11.61
N ALA A 129 -19.32 -9.15 -10.87
CA ALA A 129 -19.08 -8.46 -9.60
C ALA A 129 -17.58 -8.35 -9.28
N LEU A 130 -17.23 -7.33 -8.50
CA LEU A 130 -15.97 -7.17 -7.78
C LEU A 130 -16.32 -6.83 -6.32
N THR A 131 -15.69 -7.50 -5.36
CA THR A 131 -15.71 -7.13 -3.94
C THR A 131 -14.30 -6.90 -3.45
N VAL A 132 -14.02 -5.73 -2.88
CA VAL A 132 -12.73 -5.41 -2.24
C VAL A 132 -12.93 -5.27 -0.74
N THR A 133 -12.06 -5.90 0.03
CA THR A 133 -11.99 -5.83 1.50
C THR A 133 -10.58 -5.43 1.93
N ALA A 134 -10.35 -5.29 3.24
CA ALA A 134 -9.03 -5.01 3.76
C ALA A 134 -7.97 -6.02 3.30
N THR A 135 -8.29 -7.33 3.25
CA THR A 135 -7.32 -8.40 2.98
C THR A 135 -7.49 -9.14 1.64
N LYS A 136 -8.68 -9.12 1.02
CA LYS A 136 -8.96 -9.81 -0.25
C LYS A 136 -9.65 -8.96 -1.32
N SER A 137 -9.49 -9.40 -2.57
CA SER A 137 -10.19 -8.89 -3.76
C SER A 137 -10.83 -10.08 -4.48
N GLU A 138 -12.16 -10.08 -4.62
CA GLU A 138 -12.94 -11.20 -5.13
C GLU A 138 -13.72 -10.79 -6.38
N PHE A 139 -13.39 -11.43 -7.51
CA PHE A 139 -14.03 -11.23 -8.79
C PHE A 139 -14.99 -12.38 -9.09
N VAL A 140 -16.19 -12.07 -9.57
CA VAL A 140 -17.16 -13.05 -10.03
C VAL A 140 -17.39 -12.86 -11.52
N LEU A 141 -17.23 -13.93 -12.31
CA LEU A 141 -17.37 -13.93 -13.76
C LEU A 141 -18.34 -15.03 -14.21
N ARG A 142 -19.05 -14.83 -15.32
CA ARG A 142 -19.98 -15.81 -15.90
C ARG A 142 -19.71 -16.04 -17.38
N GLN A 143 -19.77 -17.29 -17.80
CA GLN A 143 -19.70 -17.73 -19.19
C GLN A 143 -20.16 -19.19 -19.31
N ALA A 144 -20.67 -19.61 -20.47
CA ALA A 144 -20.94 -21.01 -20.80
C ALA A 144 -21.70 -21.82 -19.71
N GLY A 145 -22.75 -21.24 -19.13
CA GLY A 145 -23.58 -21.89 -18.09
C GLY A 145 -22.99 -21.90 -16.66
N ILE A 146 -21.71 -21.54 -16.49
CA ILE A 146 -21.04 -21.46 -15.19
C ILE A 146 -20.84 -20.03 -14.67
N GLU A 147 -20.60 -19.95 -13.37
CA GLU A 147 -20.03 -18.81 -12.67
C GLU A 147 -18.69 -19.23 -12.02
N LEU A 148 -17.65 -18.43 -12.27
CA LEU A 148 -16.31 -18.56 -11.72
C LEU A 148 -16.09 -17.45 -10.67
N SER A 149 -15.64 -17.83 -9.48
CA SER A 149 -15.24 -16.91 -8.42
C SER A 149 -13.73 -16.99 -8.23
N VAL A 150 -13.04 -15.86 -8.38
CA VAL A 150 -11.58 -15.73 -8.31
C VAL A 150 -11.23 -14.77 -7.17
N THR A 151 -10.71 -15.30 -6.07
CA THR A 151 -10.31 -14.54 -4.88
C THR A 151 -8.80 -14.40 -4.81
N PHE A 152 -8.31 -13.17 -4.80
CA PHE A 152 -6.95 -12.80 -4.44
C PHE A 152 -6.92 -12.47 -2.95
N LEU A 153 -6.12 -13.21 -2.17
CA LEU A 153 -5.98 -13.04 -0.73
C LEU A 153 -4.52 -12.75 -0.39
N SER A 154 -4.23 -11.53 0.08
CA SER A 154 -2.91 -11.19 0.63
C SER A 154 -3.04 -11.15 2.16
N PRO A 155 -2.69 -12.25 2.87
CA PRO A 155 -3.01 -12.40 4.29
C PRO A 155 -2.14 -11.47 5.14
N ILE A 156 -2.80 -10.67 5.99
CA ILE A 156 -2.17 -9.86 7.03
C ILE A 156 -2.63 -10.41 8.37
N THR A 157 -1.69 -10.66 9.28
CA THR A 157 -1.96 -11.33 10.56
C THR A 157 -1.40 -10.53 11.74
N PRO A 158 -2.14 -9.50 12.19
CA PRO A 158 -1.80 -8.73 13.39
C PRO A 158 -1.52 -9.64 14.60
N GLY A 159 -0.43 -9.40 15.31
CA GLY A 159 0.01 -10.17 16.48
C GLY A 159 0.63 -11.56 16.18
N ASP A 160 0.58 -12.06 14.94
CA ASP A 160 1.22 -13.33 14.54
C ASP A 160 2.41 -13.04 13.60
N LEU A 161 3.57 -12.74 14.18
CA LEU A 161 4.81 -12.50 13.43
C LEU A 161 5.29 -13.72 12.64
N ARG A 162 4.91 -14.93 13.06
CA ARG A 162 5.26 -16.17 12.34
C ARG A 162 4.58 -16.19 10.97
N ARG A 163 3.28 -15.88 10.90
CA ARG A 163 2.55 -15.75 9.63
C ARG A 163 2.81 -14.42 8.91
N GLN A 164 2.94 -13.33 9.66
CA GLN A 164 3.18 -12.00 9.08
C GLN A 164 4.57 -11.93 8.39
N SER A 165 5.53 -12.78 8.77
CA SER A 165 6.84 -12.88 8.11
C SER A 165 6.86 -13.66 6.79
N GLN A 166 5.78 -14.33 6.39
CA GLN A 166 5.73 -15.13 5.16
C GLN A 166 5.44 -14.22 3.93
N PRO A 167 6.38 -14.06 2.96
CA PRO A 167 6.22 -13.14 1.82
C PRO A 167 5.42 -13.80 0.69
N LEU A 168 4.20 -14.21 1.00
CA LEU A 168 3.33 -15.04 0.15
C LEU A 168 1.88 -14.52 0.18
N SER A 169 1.17 -14.76 -0.93
CA SER A 169 -0.25 -14.47 -1.16
C SER A 169 -0.93 -15.68 -1.80
N TYR A 170 -2.26 -15.69 -1.89
CA TYR A 170 -3.03 -16.73 -2.55
C TYR A 170 -3.89 -16.19 -3.69
N VAL A 171 -4.06 -17.00 -4.73
CA VAL A 171 -5.18 -16.94 -5.67
C VAL A 171 -6.03 -18.20 -5.45
N ALA A 172 -7.33 -18.05 -5.25
CA ALA A 172 -8.27 -19.15 -5.08
C ALA A 172 -9.39 -19.07 -6.11
N ILE A 173 -9.53 -20.12 -6.92
CA ILE A 173 -10.45 -20.20 -8.05
C ILE A 173 -11.48 -21.30 -7.77
N SER A 174 -12.76 -21.00 -7.93
CA SER A 174 -13.85 -21.98 -7.79
C SER A 174 -14.95 -21.73 -8.81
N ALA A 175 -15.64 -22.79 -9.24
CA ALA A 175 -16.69 -22.72 -10.24
C ALA A 175 -17.97 -23.43 -9.79
N ARG A 176 -19.12 -22.96 -10.29
CA ARG A 176 -20.44 -23.58 -10.12
C ARG A 176 -21.30 -23.40 -11.38
N SER A 177 -22.21 -24.32 -11.66
CA SER A 177 -23.28 -24.09 -12.63
C SER A 177 -24.25 -23.03 -12.12
N VAL A 178 -24.73 -22.19 -13.03
CA VAL A 178 -25.83 -21.24 -12.83
C VAL A 178 -27.00 -21.43 -13.81
N ASP A 179 -26.88 -22.33 -14.81
CA ASP A 179 -27.98 -22.74 -15.69
C ASP A 179 -28.73 -24.00 -15.19
N GLY A 180 -28.18 -24.69 -14.18
CA GLY A 180 -28.75 -25.91 -13.60
C GLY A 180 -28.21 -27.23 -14.19
N ARG A 181 -27.33 -27.18 -15.19
CA ARG A 181 -26.70 -28.35 -15.82
C ARG A 181 -25.35 -28.71 -15.17
N PRO A 182 -24.90 -29.96 -15.26
CA PRO A 182 -23.50 -30.31 -15.02
C PRO A 182 -22.61 -29.80 -16.15
N HIS A 183 -21.44 -29.26 -15.80
CA HIS A 183 -20.37 -28.86 -16.74
C HIS A 183 -19.04 -29.45 -16.28
N ASP A 184 -18.19 -29.92 -17.20
CA ASP A 184 -16.80 -30.27 -16.84
C ASP A 184 -15.91 -29.02 -16.93
N VAL A 185 -15.13 -28.76 -15.87
CA VAL A 185 -14.37 -27.52 -15.75
C VAL A 185 -12.91 -27.77 -15.37
N SER A 186 -11.98 -27.08 -16.03
CA SER A 186 -10.60 -26.90 -15.56
C SER A 186 -10.26 -25.42 -15.39
N ALA A 187 -9.37 -25.12 -14.46
CA ALA A 187 -8.86 -23.78 -14.22
C ALA A 187 -7.34 -23.75 -14.35
N TYR A 188 -6.84 -22.92 -15.26
CA TYR A 188 -5.44 -22.66 -15.53
C TYR A 188 -5.04 -21.28 -14.99
N LEU A 189 -3.84 -21.19 -14.42
CA LEU A 189 -3.20 -19.95 -14.01
C LEU A 189 -1.71 -19.99 -14.37
N ASP A 190 -1.21 -18.96 -15.07
CA ASP A 190 0.22 -18.70 -15.24
C ASP A 190 0.68 -17.40 -14.57
N ILE A 191 1.99 -17.32 -14.32
CA ILE A 191 2.74 -16.06 -14.16
C ILE A 191 3.94 -16.06 -15.12
N SER A 192 4.40 -14.89 -15.54
CA SER A 192 5.59 -14.73 -16.40
C SER A 192 6.91 -14.59 -15.62
N GLY A 193 8.03 -14.70 -16.32
CA GLY A 193 9.37 -14.40 -15.79
C GLY A 193 9.58 -12.93 -15.36
N GLU A 194 8.68 -12.01 -15.76
CA GLU A 194 8.75 -10.58 -15.41
C GLU A 194 8.63 -10.34 -13.90
N TRP A 195 8.14 -11.31 -13.13
CA TRP A 195 8.11 -11.22 -11.68
C TRP A 195 9.52 -11.21 -11.04
N ALA A 196 10.56 -11.68 -11.75
CA ALA A 196 11.91 -11.88 -11.22
C ALA A 196 12.92 -10.75 -11.53
N SER A 197 12.51 -9.67 -12.20
CA SER A 197 13.37 -8.51 -12.50
C SER A 197 12.56 -7.26 -12.83
N GLY A 198 13.18 -6.09 -12.64
CA GLY A 198 12.71 -4.83 -13.24
C GLY A 198 12.95 -4.71 -14.75
N ASP A 199 13.71 -5.61 -15.35
CA ASP A 199 14.24 -5.52 -16.72
C ASP A 199 14.10 -6.84 -17.46
N ALA A 200 13.26 -6.85 -18.50
CA ALA A 200 12.95 -8.04 -19.26
C ALA A 200 14.13 -8.56 -20.13
N GLY A 201 15.22 -7.80 -20.26
CA GLY A 201 16.47 -8.27 -20.86
C GLY A 201 17.35 -9.11 -19.93
N ARG A 202 17.04 -9.17 -18.62
CA ARG A 202 17.79 -10.00 -17.66
C ARG A 202 17.46 -11.48 -17.87
N SER A 203 18.51 -12.31 -17.89
CA SER A 203 18.36 -13.77 -17.98
C SER A 203 17.91 -14.35 -16.65
N ILE A 204 16.89 -15.20 -16.69
CA ILE A 204 16.40 -15.98 -15.57
C ILE A 204 16.71 -17.46 -15.73
N THR A 205 16.83 -18.15 -14.60
CA THR A 205 16.79 -19.61 -14.50
C THR A 205 15.59 -20.01 -13.67
N TRP A 206 15.15 -21.25 -13.83
CA TRP A 206 13.93 -21.77 -13.21
C TRP A 206 14.06 -23.21 -12.77
N ASP A 207 13.19 -23.63 -11.87
CA ASP A 207 13.16 -24.99 -11.35
C ASP A 207 11.77 -25.42 -10.89
N GLN A 208 11.54 -26.73 -10.89
CA GLN A 208 10.34 -27.35 -10.31
C GLN A 208 10.75 -28.29 -9.16
N GLN A 209 10.07 -28.16 -8.03
CA GLN A 209 10.26 -29.01 -6.86
C GLN A 209 8.91 -29.43 -6.27
N THR A 210 8.91 -30.52 -5.50
CA THR A 210 7.75 -30.97 -4.73
C THR A 210 8.21 -31.27 -3.30
N SER A 211 7.57 -30.65 -2.30
CA SER A 211 7.83 -30.88 -0.88
C SER A 211 6.52 -30.90 -0.10
N ASP A 212 6.36 -31.80 0.87
CA ASP A 212 5.14 -31.94 1.68
C ASP A 212 3.83 -32.04 0.87
N GLY A 213 3.89 -32.63 -0.33
CA GLY A 213 2.75 -32.72 -1.26
C GLY A 213 2.40 -31.43 -1.99
N VAL A 214 3.19 -30.35 -1.86
CA VAL A 214 3.04 -29.10 -2.59
C VAL A 214 4.06 -29.03 -3.72
N VAL A 215 3.58 -28.90 -4.95
CA VAL A 215 4.40 -28.60 -6.14
C VAL A 215 4.70 -27.11 -6.14
N SER A 216 5.95 -26.74 -6.36
CA SER A 216 6.37 -25.36 -6.57
C SER A 216 7.13 -25.22 -7.88
N LEU A 217 6.65 -24.32 -8.75
CA LEU A 217 7.36 -23.80 -9.90
C LEU A 217 8.06 -22.51 -9.46
N SER A 218 9.28 -22.27 -9.90
CA SER A 218 10.08 -21.15 -9.39
C SER A 218 11.03 -20.58 -10.43
N CYS A 219 11.32 -19.28 -10.32
CA CYS A 219 12.33 -18.61 -11.14
C CYS A 219 13.08 -17.53 -10.37
N ARG A 220 14.30 -17.24 -10.86
CA ARG A 220 15.19 -16.20 -10.33
C ARG A 220 16.16 -15.75 -11.41
N GLN A 221 16.79 -14.61 -11.24
CA GLN A 221 17.86 -14.19 -12.13
C GLN A 221 19.02 -15.20 -12.12
N SER A 222 19.63 -15.44 -13.28
CA SER A 222 20.77 -16.35 -13.40
C SER A 222 22.08 -15.75 -12.86
N SER A 223 22.14 -14.41 -12.78
CA SER A 223 23.22 -13.64 -12.16
C SER A 223 22.60 -12.52 -11.31
N PRO A 224 22.11 -12.82 -10.09
CA PRO A 224 21.33 -11.86 -9.30
C PRO A 224 22.21 -10.78 -8.66
N ASP A 225 21.77 -9.52 -8.74
CA ASP A 225 22.41 -8.40 -8.08
C ASP A 225 21.82 -8.26 -6.66
N VAL A 226 22.45 -8.92 -5.69
CA VAL A 226 21.96 -9.05 -4.30
C VAL A 226 21.94 -7.70 -3.59
N LEU A 227 20.76 -7.33 -3.08
CA LEU A 227 20.44 -6.05 -2.44
C LEU A 227 20.45 -4.84 -3.41
N ALA A 228 20.28 -5.08 -4.71
CA ALA A 228 20.08 -4.03 -5.71
C ALA A 228 18.64 -4.03 -6.28
N GLU A 229 18.17 -2.84 -6.65
CA GLU A 229 16.88 -2.65 -7.32
C GLU A 229 17.04 -2.22 -8.79
N ARG A 230 16.01 -2.49 -9.59
CA ARG A 230 15.80 -1.92 -10.92
C ARG A 230 14.31 -1.67 -11.11
N GLY A 231 13.90 -0.44 -11.45
CA GLY A 231 12.48 -0.08 -11.56
C GLY A 231 11.66 -0.47 -10.33
N ASP A 232 12.21 -0.19 -9.15
CA ASP A 232 11.70 -0.56 -7.81
C ASP A 232 11.49 -2.05 -7.54
N THR A 233 11.94 -2.94 -8.44
CA THR A 233 11.92 -4.39 -8.28
C THR A 233 13.30 -4.87 -7.82
N ALA A 234 13.36 -5.79 -6.86
CA ALA A 234 14.61 -6.44 -6.47
C ALA A 234 15.21 -7.34 -7.57
N GLU A 235 16.51 -7.21 -7.79
CA GLU A 235 17.27 -7.99 -8.78
C GLU A 235 17.83 -9.31 -8.20
N TRP A 236 17.31 -9.76 -7.04
CA TRP A 236 17.65 -11.04 -6.39
C TRP A 236 16.43 -11.69 -5.71
N GLY A 237 16.65 -12.88 -5.15
CA GLY A 237 15.60 -13.72 -4.57
C GLY A 237 14.98 -14.69 -5.57
N THR A 238 13.98 -15.44 -5.15
CA THR A 238 13.28 -16.45 -5.96
C THR A 238 11.78 -16.18 -5.95
N VAL A 239 11.19 -16.03 -7.13
CA VAL A 239 9.74 -16.01 -7.32
C VAL A 239 9.23 -17.45 -7.28
N VAL A 240 8.10 -17.69 -6.61
CA VAL A 240 7.48 -19.01 -6.49
C VAL A 240 5.99 -18.95 -6.83
N LEU A 241 5.53 -20.00 -7.53
CA LEU A 241 4.13 -20.33 -7.78
C LEU A 241 3.90 -21.75 -7.26
N SER A 242 2.91 -22.00 -6.40
CA SER A 242 2.78 -23.31 -5.72
C SER A 242 1.34 -23.80 -5.53
N SER A 243 1.12 -25.12 -5.66
CA SER A 243 -0.19 -25.80 -5.54
C SER A 243 -0.05 -27.20 -4.90
N VAL A 244 -1.06 -27.68 -4.16
CA VAL A 244 -1.11 -29.09 -3.69
C VAL A 244 -1.17 -30.05 -4.88
N ALA A 245 -0.32 -31.07 -4.89
CA ALA A 245 -0.41 -32.23 -5.77
C ALA A 245 -1.67 -33.05 -5.41
N ARG A 246 -2.75 -32.85 -6.17
CA ARG A 246 -4.01 -33.61 -6.06
C ARG A 246 -4.47 -34.08 -7.44
N PRO A 247 -5.39 -35.06 -7.55
CA PRO A 247 -5.90 -35.54 -8.83
C PRO A 247 -6.38 -34.39 -9.73
N GLY A 248 -6.06 -34.47 -11.02
CA GLY A 248 -6.40 -33.44 -11.99
C GLY A 248 -5.50 -32.19 -11.97
N LEU A 249 -4.50 -32.09 -11.08
CA LEU A 249 -3.45 -31.08 -11.21
C LEU A 249 -2.44 -31.49 -12.29
N THR A 250 -2.16 -30.57 -13.20
CA THR A 250 -1.04 -30.60 -14.15
C THR A 250 -0.29 -29.28 -14.11
N TRP A 251 0.97 -29.29 -14.51
CA TRP A 251 1.85 -28.11 -14.48
C TRP A 251 2.84 -28.12 -15.64
N GLN A 252 3.40 -26.96 -15.97
CA GLN A 252 4.45 -26.83 -16.98
C GLN A 252 5.27 -25.55 -16.76
N ILE A 253 6.55 -25.60 -17.10
CA ILE A 253 7.40 -24.41 -17.29
C ILE A 253 7.85 -24.40 -18.75
N GLY A 254 7.69 -23.27 -19.44
CA GLY A 254 8.14 -23.12 -20.83
C GLY A 254 7.71 -21.80 -21.47
N ALA A 255 7.77 -21.73 -22.79
CA ALA A 255 7.37 -20.54 -23.56
C ALA A 255 5.85 -20.28 -23.47
N ASP A 256 5.46 -19.03 -23.23
CA ASP A 256 4.06 -18.63 -23.04
C ASP A 256 3.12 -19.05 -24.17
N GLY A 257 3.54 -18.86 -25.42
CA GLY A 257 2.79 -19.29 -26.60
C GLY A 257 2.52 -20.79 -26.63
N ASP A 258 3.52 -21.62 -26.31
CA ASP A 258 3.37 -23.07 -26.38
C ASP A 258 2.59 -23.63 -25.18
N VAL A 259 2.83 -23.11 -23.98
CA VAL A 259 2.09 -23.51 -22.76
C VAL A 259 0.61 -23.13 -22.86
N ARG A 260 0.29 -21.92 -23.34
CA ARG A 260 -1.11 -21.47 -23.53
C ARG A 260 -1.80 -22.16 -24.70
N ARG A 261 -1.10 -22.38 -25.83
CA ARG A 261 -1.62 -23.19 -26.94
C ARG A 261 -2.00 -24.60 -26.45
N ARG A 262 -1.20 -25.20 -25.55
CA ARG A 262 -1.48 -26.53 -25.01
C ARG A 262 -2.80 -26.62 -24.22
N ILE A 263 -3.15 -25.58 -23.46
CA ILE A 263 -4.48 -25.49 -22.83
C ILE A 263 -5.59 -25.36 -23.88
N ALA A 264 -5.34 -24.62 -24.96
CA ALA A 264 -6.32 -24.46 -26.03
C ALA A 264 -6.61 -25.77 -26.81
N THR A 265 -5.61 -26.63 -27.00
CA THR A 265 -5.71 -27.83 -27.85
C THR A 265 -5.76 -29.16 -27.11
N GLU A 266 -5.19 -29.26 -25.90
CA GLU A 266 -5.13 -30.50 -25.10
C GLU A 266 -5.80 -30.35 -23.72
N HIS A 267 -6.18 -29.13 -23.32
CA HIS A 267 -6.81 -28.79 -22.03
C HIS A 267 -6.00 -29.21 -20.78
N THR A 268 -4.72 -29.56 -20.97
CA THR A 268 -3.86 -30.15 -19.94
C THR A 268 -2.39 -29.81 -20.14
N LEU A 269 -1.62 -29.72 -19.05
CA LEU A 269 -0.21 -29.34 -19.09
C LEU A 269 0.72 -30.57 -19.09
N ALA A 270 1.91 -30.41 -19.69
CA ALA A 270 2.76 -31.55 -20.04
C ALA A 270 3.49 -32.23 -18.87
N GLY A 271 3.54 -31.61 -17.67
CA GLY A 271 4.37 -32.08 -16.56
C GLY A 271 5.87 -31.90 -16.81
N THR A 272 6.25 -30.93 -17.65
CA THR A 272 7.63 -30.72 -18.10
C THR A 272 8.22 -29.38 -17.65
N VAL A 273 9.54 -29.38 -17.51
CA VAL A 273 10.35 -28.17 -17.33
C VAL A 273 11.15 -27.94 -18.61
N ASP A 274 10.96 -26.77 -19.23
CA ASP A 274 11.79 -26.30 -20.34
C ASP A 274 13.28 -26.31 -19.96
N ALA A 275 14.11 -26.89 -20.83
CA ALA A 275 15.54 -27.07 -20.62
C ALA A 275 16.38 -25.89 -21.15
N ASP A 276 15.80 -24.99 -21.95
CA ASP A 276 16.46 -23.81 -22.54
C ASP A 276 16.68 -22.71 -21.48
N LYS A 277 17.49 -23.00 -20.45
CA LYS A 277 17.79 -22.09 -19.33
C LYS A 277 19.31 -21.93 -19.09
N PRO A 278 19.78 -20.73 -18.72
CA PRO A 278 19.01 -19.50 -18.48
C PRO A 278 18.63 -18.77 -19.77
N ARG A 279 17.50 -18.05 -19.75
CA ARG A 279 16.94 -17.31 -20.89
C ARG A 279 16.51 -15.90 -20.50
N PRO A 280 16.70 -14.86 -21.34
CA PRO A 280 16.11 -13.54 -21.12
C PRO A 280 14.60 -13.64 -20.91
N ILE A 281 14.04 -12.82 -20.01
CA ILE A 281 12.60 -12.81 -19.73
C ILE A 281 11.77 -12.50 -21.00
N ASN A 282 12.32 -11.70 -21.93
CA ASN A 282 11.67 -11.34 -23.21
C ASN A 282 11.93 -12.32 -24.38
N ASP A 283 12.75 -13.36 -24.22
CA ASP A 283 12.90 -14.43 -25.22
C ASP A 283 11.89 -15.54 -24.90
N ARG A 284 10.89 -15.71 -25.78
CA ARG A 284 9.82 -16.72 -25.67
C ARG A 284 9.26 -16.77 -24.25
N TYR A 285 8.76 -15.62 -23.76
CA TYR A 285 8.39 -15.32 -22.37
C TYR A 285 8.23 -16.57 -21.49
N PRO A 286 9.21 -16.89 -20.62
CA PRO A 286 9.10 -18.05 -19.75
C PRO A 286 7.92 -17.88 -18.79
N VAL A 287 6.99 -18.84 -18.79
CA VAL A 287 5.84 -18.87 -17.87
C VAL A 287 5.88 -20.10 -16.97
N PHE A 288 5.28 -19.92 -15.81
CA PHE A 288 5.16 -20.90 -14.73
C PHE A 288 3.67 -21.15 -14.56
N ALA A 289 3.20 -22.34 -14.92
CA ALA A 289 1.78 -22.58 -15.09
C ALA A 289 1.27 -23.84 -14.37
N PHE A 290 0.09 -23.72 -13.77
CA PHE A 290 -0.71 -24.82 -13.25
C PHE A 290 -2.06 -24.89 -13.97
N ASN A 291 -2.60 -26.09 -14.13
CA ASN A 291 -3.98 -26.35 -14.56
C ASN A 291 -4.58 -27.43 -13.68
N GLN A 292 -5.74 -27.16 -13.08
CA GLN A 292 -6.45 -28.06 -12.19
C GLN A 292 -7.84 -28.34 -12.76
N SER A 293 -8.16 -29.61 -13.01
CA SER A 293 -9.56 -30.02 -13.21
C SER A 293 -10.33 -29.80 -11.90
N LEU A 294 -11.45 -29.06 -11.98
CA LEU A 294 -12.46 -28.96 -10.92
C LEU A 294 -13.51 -30.08 -11.04
N GLY A 295 -13.43 -30.87 -12.11
CA GLY A 295 -14.37 -31.93 -12.46
C GLY A 295 -15.74 -31.38 -12.86
N THR A 296 -16.74 -32.25 -12.75
CA THR A 296 -18.13 -31.90 -13.06
C THR A 296 -18.73 -30.98 -12.00
N VAL A 297 -18.76 -29.68 -12.27
CA VAL A 297 -19.37 -28.68 -11.37
C VAL A 297 -20.89 -28.69 -11.48
N THR A 298 -21.56 -28.34 -10.38
CA THR A 298 -23.02 -28.23 -10.30
C THR A 298 -23.39 -26.92 -9.59
N ARG A 299 -24.65 -26.76 -9.14
CA ARG A 299 -25.13 -25.57 -8.39
C ARG A 299 -24.29 -25.21 -7.14
N HIS A 300 -23.55 -26.18 -6.60
CA HIS A 300 -22.65 -26.02 -5.46
C HIS A 300 -21.20 -26.04 -5.96
N ALA A 301 -20.39 -25.08 -5.53
CA ALA A 301 -18.97 -25.07 -5.83
C ALA A 301 -18.24 -26.19 -5.08
N GLY A 302 -17.25 -26.80 -5.74
CA GLY A 302 -16.35 -27.79 -5.14
C GLY A 302 -15.23 -27.18 -4.31
N GLU A 303 -14.22 -27.98 -3.98
CA GLU A 303 -12.98 -27.51 -3.36
C GLU A 303 -12.26 -26.54 -4.33
N PRO A 304 -11.87 -25.33 -3.89
CA PRO A 304 -11.20 -24.38 -4.75
C PRO A 304 -9.87 -24.92 -5.28
N PHE A 305 -9.48 -24.51 -6.48
CA PHE A 305 -8.09 -24.55 -6.93
C PHE A 305 -7.36 -23.37 -6.28
N VAL A 306 -6.41 -23.67 -5.39
CA VAL A 306 -5.63 -22.66 -4.66
C VAL A 306 -4.21 -22.65 -5.21
N VAL A 307 -3.66 -21.47 -5.43
CA VAL A 307 -2.28 -21.24 -5.85
C VAL A 307 -1.65 -20.20 -4.94
N SER A 308 -0.47 -20.48 -4.39
CA SER A 308 0.33 -19.49 -3.66
C SER A 308 1.30 -18.77 -4.60
N ILE A 309 1.47 -17.47 -4.42
CA ILE A 309 2.43 -16.62 -5.15
C ILE A 309 3.31 -15.89 -4.14
N GLY A 310 4.64 -15.86 -4.35
CA GLY A 310 5.52 -15.03 -3.53
C GLY A 310 6.92 -14.78 -4.08
N HIS A 311 7.67 -13.93 -3.39
CA HIS A 311 9.05 -13.55 -3.72
C HIS A 311 9.94 -13.66 -2.47
N LEU A 312 10.73 -14.72 -2.40
CA LEU A 312 11.57 -15.05 -1.25
C LEU A 312 12.98 -14.47 -1.43
N ARG A 313 13.43 -13.64 -0.49
CA ARG A 313 14.75 -12.96 -0.51
C ARG A 313 15.56 -13.29 0.75
N GLU A 314 16.72 -13.89 0.55
CA GLU A 314 17.77 -14.09 1.56
C GLU A 314 19.09 -13.51 1.01
N PRO A 315 19.68 -12.47 1.64
CA PRO A 315 19.10 -11.62 2.70
C PRO A 315 17.89 -10.82 2.19
N THR A 316 17.18 -10.19 3.11
CA THR A 316 16.03 -9.33 2.81
C THR A 316 16.43 -7.86 2.71
N VAL A 317 17.30 -7.41 3.62
CA VAL A 317 17.85 -6.03 3.69
C VAL A 317 19.32 -6.03 4.13
N SER A 318 20.00 -4.90 3.95
CA SER A 318 21.25 -4.55 4.64
C SER A 318 20.95 -3.58 5.80
N TYR A 319 21.67 -3.72 6.92
CA TYR A 319 21.74 -2.72 7.99
C TYR A 319 23.21 -2.47 8.34
N LEU A 320 23.74 -1.30 7.98
CA LEU A 320 25.13 -0.90 8.16
C LEU A 320 26.11 -1.95 7.60
N GLY A 321 25.88 -2.38 6.35
CA GLY A 321 26.58 -3.48 5.67
C GLY A 321 26.27 -4.89 6.18
N THR A 322 25.54 -5.05 7.30
CA THR A 322 25.16 -6.36 7.84
C THR A 322 23.92 -6.89 7.13
N ARG A 323 24.07 -8.00 6.41
CA ARG A 323 23.00 -8.67 5.66
C ARG A 323 22.03 -9.36 6.63
N LEU A 324 20.77 -8.91 6.69
CA LEU A 324 19.76 -9.46 7.60
C LEU A 324 18.88 -10.51 6.89
N PRO A 325 18.71 -11.72 7.48
CA PRO A 325 17.80 -12.74 6.96
C PRO A 325 16.34 -12.39 7.27
N PRO A 326 15.36 -12.88 6.47
CA PRO A 326 13.95 -12.67 6.74
C PRO A 326 13.53 -13.40 8.02
N LEU A 327 12.56 -12.83 8.74
CA LEU A 327 12.13 -13.35 10.03
C LEU A 327 11.56 -14.78 9.94
N TRP A 328 11.03 -15.19 8.78
CA TRP A 328 10.51 -16.55 8.61
C TRP A 328 11.59 -17.64 8.79
N ARG A 329 12.88 -17.32 8.64
CA ARG A 329 13.99 -18.26 8.92
C ARG A 329 14.08 -18.66 10.39
N THR A 330 13.53 -17.87 11.30
CA THR A 330 13.43 -18.21 12.74
C THR A 330 12.39 -19.32 13.00
N TYR A 331 11.46 -19.57 12.07
CA TYR A 331 10.36 -20.51 12.24
C TYR A 331 10.40 -21.73 11.30
N TRP A 332 11.12 -21.65 10.17
CA TRP A 332 11.26 -22.73 9.20
C TRP A 332 12.73 -22.89 8.74
N PRO A 333 13.23 -24.13 8.59
CA PRO A 333 14.63 -24.40 8.24
C PRO A 333 14.97 -24.05 6.78
N ASP A 334 13.96 -24.03 5.90
CA ASP A 334 14.08 -23.73 4.47
C ASP A 334 12.78 -23.12 3.91
N GLY A 335 12.85 -22.61 2.68
CA GLY A 335 11.72 -22.04 1.95
C GLY A 335 10.63 -23.06 1.58
N PRO A 336 10.94 -24.25 1.03
CA PRO A 336 9.94 -25.25 0.67
C PRO A 336 9.01 -25.67 1.81
N GLY A 337 9.52 -25.91 3.02
CA GLY A 337 8.69 -26.22 4.19
C GLY A 337 7.80 -25.04 4.61
N MET A 338 8.31 -23.82 4.54
CA MET A 338 7.55 -22.59 4.81
C MET A 338 6.41 -22.38 3.79
N ILE A 339 6.68 -22.61 2.50
CA ILE A 339 5.69 -22.56 1.41
C ILE A 339 4.64 -23.65 1.58
N ALA A 340 5.04 -24.88 1.91
CA ALA A 340 4.09 -25.98 2.09
C ALA A 340 3.17 -25.77 3.29
N GLU A 341 3.66 -25.22 4.41
CA GLU A 341 2.79 -24.83 5.52
C GLU A 341 1.88 -23.66 5.15
N PHE A 342 2.40 -22.60 4.52
CA PHE A 342 1.61 -21.46 4.06
C PHE A 342 0.43 -21.91 3.18
N HIS A 343 0.70 -22.79 2.21
CA HIS A 343 -0.32 -23.31 1.30
C HIS A 343 -1.38 -24.13 2.05
N ARG A 344 -0.97 -25.01 2.98
CA ARG A 344 -1.87 -25.81 3.81
C ARG A 344 -2.69 -24.98 4.82
N ASP A 345 -2.20 -23.81 5.24
CA ASP A 345 -2.92 -22.88 6.15
C ASP A 345 -4.05 -22.11 5.43
N TYR A 346 -4.20 -22.19 4.10
CA TYR A 346 -5.18 -21.38 3.33
C TYR A 346 -6.61 -21.33 3.93
N PRO A 347 -7.26 -22.45 4.31
CA PRO A 347 -8.62 -22.38 4.87
C PRO A 347 -8.68 -21.60 6.19
N ALA A 348 -7.64 -21.72 7.03
CA ALA A 348 -7.51 -20.96 8.26
C ALA A 348 -7.13 -19.50 7.99
N ALA A 349 -6.28 -19.23 6.99
CA ALA A 349 -5.94 -17.89 6.54
C ALA A 349 -7.17 -17.13 6.04
N ALA A 350 -7.98 -17.75 5.17
CA ALA A 350 -9.24 -17.17 4.70
C ALA A 350 -10.21 -16.89 5.85
N ALA A 351 -10.33 -17.80 6.83
CA ALA A 351 -11.21 -17.61 7.99
C ALA A 351 -10.75 -16.48 8.94
N ARG A 352 -9.44 -16.36 9.19
CA ARG A 352 -8.85 -15.26 9.98
C ARG A 352 -9.01 -13.93 9.25
N CYS A 353 -8.66 -13.89 7.96
CA CYS A 353 -8.73 -12.69 7.13
C CYS A 353 -10.17 -12.17 6.99
N ALA A 354 -11.14 -13.05 6.71
CA ALA A 354 -12.55 -12.66 6.67
C ALA A 354 -13.10 -12.18 8.04
N THR A 355 -12.45 -12.52 9.15
CA THR A 355 -12.79 -12.02 10.50
C THR A 355 -12.17 -10.65 10.75
N LEU A 356 -10.93 -10.42 10.27
CA LEU A 356 -10.29 -9.12 10.27
C LEU A 356 -11.02 -8.11 9.37
N ASP A 357 -11.40 -8.52 8.15
CA ASP A 357 -12.21 -7.72 7.20
C ASP A 357 -13.49 -7.20 7.87
N ARG A 358 -14.32 -8.09 8.44
CA ARG A 358 -15.57 -7.73 9.14
C ARG A 358 -15.34 -6.85 10.36
N THR A 359 -14.17 -6.94 11.00
CA THR A 359 -13.83 -6.09 12.15
C THR A 359 -13.52 -4.67 11.69
N ILE A 360 -12.66 -4.52 10.67
CA ILE A 360 -12.35 -3.24 10.03
C ILE A 360 -13.61 -2.59 9.44
N GLU A 361 -14.42 -3.34 8.68
CA GLU A 361 -15.65 -2.85 8.06
C GLU A 361 -16.63 -2.30 9.12
N ARG A 362 -16.88 -3.09 10.19
CA ARG A 362 -17.78 -2.71 11.29
C ARG A 362 -17.29 -1.47 12.02
N ASP A 363 -16.03 -1.44 12.42
CA ASP A 363 -15.51 -0.38 13.29
C ASP A 363 -15.31 0.91 12.50
N ALA A 364 -14.90 0.84 11.23
CA ALA A 364 -14.85 1.99 10.34
C ALA A 364 -16.27 2.51 10.02
N THR A 365 -17.23 1.63 9.73
CA THR A 365 -18.63 2.04 9.52
C THR A 365 -19.20 2.74 10.75
N ARG A 366 -18.81 2.33 11.96
CA ARG A 366 -19.18 3.00 13.22
C ARG A 366 -18.46 4.34 13.44
N ALA A 367 -17.24 4.50 12.95
CA ALA A 367 -16.43 5.72 13.16
C ALA A 367 -16.68 6.84 12.13
N GLY A 368 -16.86 6.48 10.86
CA GLY A 368 -17.00 7.43 9.73
C GLY A 368 -17.96 6.97 8.62
N GLY A 369 -18.80 5.97 8.89
CA GLY A 369 -19.79 5.49 7.92
C GLY A 369 -19.24 4.57 6.80
N PRO A 370 -20.12 4.08 5.91
CA PRO A 370 -19.74 3.04 4.93
C PRO A 370 -18.69 3.47 3.90
N ARG A 371 -18.58 4.77 3.59
CA ARG A 371 -17.56 5.33 2.68
C ARG A 371 -16.16 5.33 3.31
N TYR A 372 -16.07 5.71 4.58
CA TYR A 372 -14.83 5.60 5.35
C TYR A 372 -14.38 4.13 5.48
N ALA A 373 -15.33 3.20 5.71
CA ALA A 373 -15.03 1.76 5.71
C ALA A 373 -14.46 1.26 4.36
N ALA A 374 -14.98 1.76 3.24
CA ALA A 374 -14.43 1.46 1.91
C ALA A 374 -13.00 2.01 1.73
N LEU A 375 -12.72 3.22 2.20
CA LEU A 375 -11.36 3.81 2.19
C LEU A 375 -10.37 3.00 3.04
N CYS A 376 -10.75 2.61 4.28
CA CYS A 376 -9.93 1.74 5.12
C CYS A 376 -9.66 0.38 4.45
N ALA A 377 -10.62 -0.17 3.71
CA ALA A 377 -10.45 -1.43 2.96
C ALA A 377 -9.45 -1.32 1.80
N LEU A 378 -9.38 -0.18 1.10
CA LEU A 378 -8.34 0.07 0.10
C LEU A 378 -6.95 0.20 0.73
N ALA A 379 -6.84 0.96 1.82
CA ALA A 379 -5.56 1.32 2.44
C ALA A 379 -4.83 0.16 3.14
N PHE A 380 -5.57 -0.79 3.77
CA PHE A 380 -4.99 -1.74 4.72
C PHE A 380 -3.84 -2.60 4.13
N ARG A 381 -4.05 -3.16 2.92
CA ARG A 381 -3.02 -3.95 2.22
C ARG A 381 -1.84 -3.11 1.79
N GLN A 382 -2.09 -1.90 1.28
CA GLN A 382 -1.05 -0.98 0.80
C GLN A 382 -0.09 -0.58 1.94
N ALA A 383 -0.62 -0.23 3.11
CA ALA A 383 0.17 0.20 4.26
C ALA A 383 1.11 -0.91 4.79
N TYR A 384 0.60 -2.14 4.97
CA TYR A 384 1.44 -3.26 5.40
C TYR A 384 2.43 -3.72 4.32
N ALA A 385 2.08 -3.63 3.04
CA ALA A 385 2.92 -4.09 1.93
C ALA A 385 4.17 -3.23 1.67
N ALA A 386 4.33 -2.08 2.33
CA ALA A 386 5.61 -1.36 2.31
C ALA A 386 6.66 -1.92 3.30
N THR A 387 6.34 -2.98 4.05
CA THR A 387 7.22 -3.49 5.12
C THR A 387 7.74 -4.92 4.89
N ASP A 388 8.98 -5.17 5.28
CA ASP A 388 9.60 -6.49 5.40
C ASP A 388 9.95 -6.79 6.87
N LEU A 389 9.74 -8.04 7.32
CA LEU A 389 10.15 -8.52 8.64
C LEU A 389 11.47 -9.32 8.55
N VAL A 390 12.43 -8.98 9.42
CA VAL A 390 13.77 -9.57 9.45
C VAL A 390 14.17 -10.04 10.86
N SER A 391 15.17 -10.91 10.92
CA SER A 391 15.74 -11.40 12.18
C SER A 391 17.12 -10.77 12.42
N ARG A 392 17.21 -9.85 13.39
CA ARG A 392 18.46 -9.28 13.89
C ARG A 392 18.94 -10.13 15.07
N ASP A 393 19.80 -11.09 14.79
CA ASP A 393 20.41 -12.02 15.76
C ASP A 393 19.35 -12.77 16.61
N GLY A 394 18.22 -13.13 15.98
CA GLY A 394 17.06 -13.78 16.61
C GLY A 394 15.96 -12.80 17.07
N THR A 395 16.24 -11.50 17.11
CA THR A 395 15.26 -10.45 17.45
C THR A 395 14.47 -10.02 16.22
N PRO A 396 13.11 -10.03 16.24
CA PRO A 396 12.30 -9.48 15.16
C PRO A 396 12.49 -7.95 15.02
N TRP A 397 12.84 -7.50 13.81
CA TRP A 397 12.77 -6.10 13.38
C TRP A 397 11.89 -5.98 12.13
N ALA A 398 11.32 -4.80 11.87
CA ALA A 398 10.65 -4.47 10.62
C ALA A 398 11.38 -3.31 9.92
N PHE A 399 11.44 -3.34 8.60
CA PHE A 399 11.93 -2.23 7.77
C PHE A 399 10.86 -1.81 6.78
N LEU A 400 10.74 -0.51 6.55
CA LEU A 400 9.80 0.13 5.63
C LEU A 400 10.53 0.68 4.40
N LYS A 401 10.00 0.43 3.20
CA LYS A 401 10.40 1.12 1.97
C LYS A 401 9.57 2.38 1.78
N GLU A 402 10.21 3.51 1.52
CA GLU A 402 9.52 4.64 0.92
C GLU A 402 9.23 4.38 -0.57
N ILE A 403 8.06 3.81 -0.82
CA ILE A 403 7.51 3.57 -2.15
C ILE A 403 7.25 4.92 -2.85
N SER A 404 7.44 4.98 -4.17
CA SER A 404 7.01 6.08 -5.06
C SER A 404 7.58 7.49 -4.84
N SER A 405 8.52 7.71 -3.92
CA SER A 405 9.23 9.00 -3.77
C SER A 405 10.64 8.94 -4.37
N ASN A 406 11.66 8.98 -3.52
CA ASN A 406 13.10 8.85 -3.77
C ASN A 406 13.60 7.39 -3.56
N GLY A 407 12.83 6.56 -2.86
CA GLY A 407 13.17 5.17 -2.55
C GLY A 407 13.88 4.98 -1.20
N ASN A 408 13.89 5.99 -0.32
CA ASN A 408 14.64 5.95 0.94
C ASN A 408 14.22 4.78 1.86
N MET A 409 15.16 4.36 2.69
CA MET A 409 15.07 3.22 3.58
C MET A 409 14.69 3.66 4.99
N GLN A 410 13.51 3.22 5.45
CA GLN A 410 13.01 3.44 6.81
C GLN A 410 12.71 4.90 7.17
N THR A 411 12.29 5.73 6.19
CA THR A 411 11.93 7.14 6.38
C THR A 411 10.90 7.35 7.50
N VAL A 412 11.18 8.31 8.39
CA VAL A 412 10.42 8.55 9.62
C VAL A 412 9.17 9.39 9.34
N ASP A 413 9.26 10.43 8.50
CA ASP A 413 8.11 11.23 8.03
C ASP A 413 7.08 10.42 7.19
N VAL A 414 7.48 9.27 6.65
CA VAL A 414 6.59 8.28 5.99
C VAL A 414 5.98 7.32 7.02
N THR A 415 6.76 6.94 8.03
CA THR A 415 6.29 6.05 9.10
C THR A 415 5.22 6.74 9.96
N TYR A 416 5.36 8.05 10.18
CA TYR A 416 4.42 8.88 10.95
C TYR A 416 2.97 8.90 10.43
N PRO A 417 2.65 9.33 9.19
CA PRO A 417 1.30 9.26 8.63
C PRO A 417 0.79 7.83 8.54
N SER A 418 1.68 6.85 8.32
CA SER A 418 1.34 5.43 8.31
C SER A 418 0.91 4.89 9.69
N MET A 419 1.33 5.50 10.80
CA MET A 419 1.16 4.96 12.16
C MET A 419 -0.27 4.53 12.56
N PRO A 420 -1.37 5.17 12.12
CA PRO A 420 -2.71 4.83 12.63
C PRO A 420 -3.15 3.40 12.30
N VAL A 421 -2.68 2.81 11.19
CA VAL A 421 -3.03 1.42 10.85
C VAL A 421 -2.46 0.44 11.89
N TRP A 422 -1.25 0.68 12.40
CA TRP A 422 -0.62 -0.13 13.43
C TRP A 422 -1.17 0.21 14.82
N LEU A 423 -1.42 1.48 15.14
CA LEU A 423 -2.08 1.88 16.41
C LEU A 423 -3.50 1.29 16.58
N TYR A 424 -4.17 0.97 15.47
CA TYR A 424 -5.44 0.24 15.45
C TYR A 424 -5.24 -1.30 15.44
N ALA A 425 -4.46 -1.84 14.48
CA ALA A 425 -4.42 -3.28 14.24
C ALA A 425 -3.33 -4.03 15.04
N ASP A 426 -2.11 -3.48 15.11
CA ASP A 426 -0.95 -4.12 15.74
C ASP A 426 0.04 -3.08 16.31
N PRO A 427 -0.18 -2.58 17.54
CA PRO A 427 0.71 -1.60 18.14
C PRO A 427 2.12 -2.15 18.39
N ALA A 428 2.30 -3.46 18.53
CA ALA A 428 3.61 -4.06 18.66
C ALA A 428 4.41 -3.97 17.36
N TYR A 429 3.74 -4.02 16.19
CA TYR A 429 4.36 -3.83 14.88
C TYR A 429 5.02 -2.45 14.72
N LEU A 430 4.38 -1.38 15.22
CA LEU A 430 4.97 -0.03 15.21
C LEU A 430 6.32 0.00 15.95
N LYS A 431 6.43 -0.67 17.11
CA LYS A 431 7.70 -0.82 17.82
C LYS A 431 8.77 -1.58 17.01
N LEU A 432 8.38 -2.54 16.17
CA LEU A 432 9.33 -3.24 15.28
C LEU A 432 9.89 -2.33 14.18
N ILE A 433 9.09 -1.36 13.70
CA ILE A 433 9.48 -0.37 12.67
C ILE A 433 10.34 0.75 13.28
N LEU A 434 10.07 1.16 14.53
CA LEU A 434 10.88 2.17 15.23
C LEU A 434 12.25 1.63 15.69
N ALA A 435 12.40 0.32 15.88
CA ALA A 435 13.60 -0.28 16.47
C ALA A 435 14.90 -0.05 15.68
N PRO A 436 14.97 -0.15 14.34
CA PRO A 436 16.19 0.15 13.59
C PRO A 436 16.63 1.61 13.68
N VAL A 437 15.66 2.55 13.75
CA VAL A 437 15.90 3.99 13.89
C VAL A 437 16.47 4.32 15.26
N LEU A 438 15.91 3.72 16.31
CA LEU A 438 16.39 3.87 17.68
C LEU A 438 17.78 3.27 17.85
N ASP A 439 18.04 2.03 17.38
CA ASP A 439 19.39 1.45 17.45
C ASP A 439 20.42 2.31 16.70
N TYR A 440 20.04 2.88 15.55
CA TYR A 440 20.92 3.75 14.77
C TYR A 440 21.30 5.03 15.53
N ALA A 441 20.31 5.78 16.02
CA ALA A 441 20.51 7.01 16.76
C ALA A 441 21.19 6.80 18.14
N GLU A 442 20.91 5.68 18.80
CA GLU A 442 21.46 5.37 20.12
C GLU A 442 22.88 4.81 20.08
N ASN A 443 23.15 3.88 19.16
CA ASN A 443 24.27 2.94 19.25
C ASN A 443 25.19 2.90 18.01
N ARG A 444 24.89 3.67 16.95
CA ARG A 444 25.63 3.62 15.67
C ARG A 444 26.27 4.95 15.25
N GLY A 445 26.09 6.02 16.02
CA GLY A 445 26.87 7.25 15.88
C GLY A 445 26.29 8.26 14.88
N PHE A 446 24.97 8.37 14.78
CA PHE A 446 24.34 9.51 14.12
C PHE A 446 24.83 10.83 14.78
N PRO A 447 25.38 11.80 14.04
CA PRO A 447 26.14 12.90 14.65
C PRO A 447 25.30 14.13 15.04
N LYS A 448 23.98 14.13 14.77
CA LYS A 448 23.11 15.31 14.96
C LYS A 448 22.26 15.18 16.23
N THR A 449 21.79 16.32 16.75
CA THR A 449 21.05 16.38 18.03
C THR A 449 19.56 16.05 17.90
N PHE A 450 18.98 16.25 16.72
CA PHE A 450 17.62 15.87 16.35
C PHE A 450 17.52 14.39 15.89
N ALA A 451 16.34 13.93 15.50
CA ALA A 451 16.14 12.57 14.97
C ALA A 451 16.59 12.46 13.50
N PRO A 452 17.12 11.30 13.05
CA PRO A 452 17.40 11.07 11.64
C PRO A 452 16.11 11.00 10.81
N HIS A 453 16.19 11.40 9.54
CA HIS A 453 15.08 11.32 8.59
C HIS A 453 14.90 9.90 8.06
N ASP A 454 15.99 9.26 7.65
CA ASP A 454 16.00 7.87 7.19
C ASP A 454 17.29 7.13 7.57
N LEU A 455 17.37 5.85 7.16
CA LEU A 455 18.52 4.99 7.41
C LEU A 455 19.34 4.69 6.16
N GLY A 456 19.06 5.33 5.01
CA GLY A 456 19.80 5.17 3.77
C GLY A 456 19.00 5.60 2.55
N ALA A 457 19.67 6.21 1.57
CA ALA A 457 19.04 6.81 0.39
C ALA A 457 18.24 5.83 -0.49
N HIS A 458 18.52 4.52 -0.45
CA HIS A 458 17.82 3.54 -1.29
C HIS A 458 17.55 2.21 -0.55
N TYR A 459 16.29 1.82 -0.45
CA TYR A 459 15.87 0.47 -0.12
C TYR A 459 16.54 -0.53 -1.08
N PRO A 460 17.01 -1.70 -0.62
CA PRO A 460 16.87 -2.31 0.72
C PRO A 460 18.07 -2.04 1.66
N ASN A 461 18.81 -0.95 1.49
CA ASN A 461 20.10 -0.75 2.16
C ASN A 461 20.03 0.36 3.23
N ALA A 462 19.93 -0.05 4.49
CA ALA A 462 20.02 0.86 5.64
C ALA A 462 21.49 1.13 6.00
N ASP A 463 22.23 1.79 5.11
CA ASP A 463 23.68 2.05 5.27
C ASP A 463 24.00 3.26 6.18
N GLY A 464 23.02 4.13 6.44
CA GLY A 464 23.06 5.23 7.41
C GLY A 464 23.87 6.45 6.99
N HIS A 465 23.53 7.61 7.57
CA HIS A 465 24.19 8.90 7.35
C HIS A 465 25.32 9.15 8.35
N LEU A 466 26.28 8.23 8.44
CA LEU A 466 27.33 8.19 9.48
C LEU A 466 28.25 9.42 9.53
N SER A 467 28.37 10.20 8.45
CA SER A 467 29.09 11.48 8.43
C SER A 467 28.20 12.68 8.76
N GLY A 468 26.88 12.51 8.77
CA GLY A 468 25.89 13.60 8.76
C GLY A 468 25.74 14.31 7.41
N GLU A 469 26.57 13.99 6.41
CA GLU A 469 26.45 14.46 5.03
C GLU A 469 25.51 13.55 4.24
N GLY A 470 24.66 14.12 3.38
CA GLY A 470 23.71 13.37 2.56
C GLY A 470 22.32 13.14 3.19
N GLU A 471 22.20 13.34 4.51
CA GLU A 471 20.94 13.33 5.27
C GLU A 471 19.99 14.45 4.82
N GLU A 472 18.69 14.17 4.76
CA GLU A 472 17.64 15.14 4.42
C GLU A 472 17.11 15.80 5.70
N ASP A 473 17.86 16.78 6.22
CA ASP A 473 17.63 17.39 7.54
C ASP A 473 16.23 18.00 7.70
N MET A 474 15.36 17.32 8.45
CA MET A 474 14.02 17.74 8.87
C MET A 474 13.90 17.81 10.42
N PRO A 475 14.57 18.75 11.11
CA PRO A 475 14.92 18.58 12.53
C PRO A 475 13.74 18.60 13.52
N VAL A 476 12.85 19.59 13.41
CA VAL A 476 11.64 19.69 14.25
C VAL A 476 10.61 18.63 13.87
N GLU A 477 10.47 18.36 12.57
CA GLU A 477 9.56 17.36 11.99
C GLU A 477 9.85 15.96 12.54
N GLU A 478 11.08 15.46 12.40
CA GLU A 478 11.42 14.08 12.73
C GLU A 478 11.60 13.84 14.23
N SER A 479 12.12 14.84 14.96
CA SER A 479 12.17 14.79 16.43
C SER A 479 10.76 14.70 17.01
N ALA A 480 9.77 15.39 16.42
CA ALA A 480 8.37 15.29 16.81
C ALA A 480 7.75 13.96 16.36
N ASN A 481 8.02 13.50 15.14
CA ASN A 481 7.52 12.22 14.61
C ASN A 481 7.90 11.06 15.54
N MET A 482 9.17 10.94 15.91
CA MET A 482 9.64 9.87 16.81
C MET A 482 9.01 9.94 18.21
N LEU A 483 8.93 11.13 18.81
CA LEU A 483 8.34 11.30 20.15
C LEU A 483 6.83 11.03 20.16
N ILE A 484 6.10 11.46 19.12
CA ILE A 484 4.66 11.22 18.98
C ILE A 484 4.39 9.72 18.76
N MET A 485 5.12 9.06 17.85
CA MET A 485 4.97 7.63 17.61
C MET A 485 5.31 6.80 18.85
N ALA A 486 6.39 7.16 19.58
CA ALA A 486 6.75 6.51 20.83
C ALA A 486 5.67 6.67 21.90
N ALA A 487 5.15 7.89 22.11
CA ALA A 487 4.06 8.13 23.08
C ALA A 487 2.75 7.41 22.69
N ALA A 488 2.42 7.37 21.40
CA ALA A 488 1.24 6.68 20.89
C ALA A 488 1.36 5.16 21.06
N TYR A 489 2.53 4.58 20.78
CA TYR A 489 2.85 3.18 21.10
C TYR A 489 2.71 2.90 22.62
N LEU A 490 3.35 3.73 23.46
CA LEU A 490 3.31 3.59 24.92
C LEU A 490 1.88 3.59 25.47
N ALA A 491 0.98 4.40 24.91
CA ALA A 491 -0.42 4.44 25.29
C ALA A 491 -1.16 3.10 25.09
N ARG A 492 -0.75 2.30 24.08
CA ARG A 492 -1.42 1.04 23.67
C ARG A 492 -0.91 -0.19 24.42
N VAL A 493 0.27 -0.16 25.04
CA VAL A 493 0.89 -1.35 25.66
C VAL A 493 0.77 -1.42 27.20
N PRO A 494 0.89 -2.63 27.80
CA PRO A 494 0.82 -2.84 29.24
C PRO A 494 1.87 -2.06 30.04
N ALA A 495 1.55 -1.67 31.27
CA ALA A 495 2.36 -0.76 32.09
C ALA A 495 3.82 -1.20 32.31
N ALA A 496 4.09 -2.51 32.37
CA ALA A 496 5.45 -3.04 32.52
C ALA A 496 6.31 -2.81 31.27
N GLU A 497 5.77 -3.15 30.09
CA GLU A 497 6.44 -2.91 28.80
C GLU A 497 6.54 -1.41 28.50
N ARG A 498 5.48 -0.66 28.81
CA ARG A 498 5.45 0.81 28.72
C ARG A 498 6.63 1.44 29.46
N ARG A 499 6.86 1.03 30.71
CA ARG A 499 7.99 1.53 31.51
C ARG A 499 9.33 1.06 30.96
N ALA A 500 9.45 -0.22 30.60
CA ALA A 500 10.69 -0.78 30.06
C ALA A 500 11.15 -0.04 28.78
N TYR A 501 10.24 0.20 27.83
CA TYR A 501 10.52 0.91 26.58
C TYR A 501 10.86 2.39 26.83
N ALA A 502 10.06 3.08 27.66
CA ALA A 502 10.32 4.49 27.99
C ALA A 502 11.66 4.69 28.72
N THR A 503 12.04 3.79 29.64
CA THR A 503 13.33 3.85 30.34
C THR A 503 14.52 3.43 29.45
N ALA A 504 14.34 2.49 28.52
CA ALA A 504 15.41 2.07 27.61
C ALA A 504 15.88 3.21 26.69
N HIS A 505 14.92 3.98 26.16
CA HIS A 505 15.15 5.03 25.16
C HIS A 505 15.11 6.46 25.74
N ASP A 506 15.06 6.60 27.06
CA ASP A 506 14.94 7.88 27.78
C ASP A 506 15.99 8.92 27.35
N ARG A 507 17.24 8.50 27.15
CA ARG A 507 18.35 9.37 26.73
C ARG A 507 18.10 10.04 25.38
N ILE A 508 17.72 9.25 24.37
CA ILE A 508 17.55 9.78 23.01
C ILE A 508 16.26 10.59 22.90
N PHE A 509 15.19 10.17 23.59
CA PHE A 509 13.95 10.93 23.66
C PHE A 509 14.12 12.29 24.36
N ARG A 510 14.91 12.40 25.45
CA ARG A 510 15.26 13.71 26.03
C ARG A 510 16.04 14.59 25.07
N GLN A 511 17.05 14.04 24.37
CA GLN A 511 17.85 14.79 23.40
C GLN A 511 16.98 15.42 22.30
N TRP A 512 16.04 14.66 21.74
CA TRP A 512 15.08 15.14 20.74
C TRP A 512 14.07 16.13 21.33
N ALA A 513 13.58 15.91 22.55
CA ALA A 513 12.64 16.80 23.20
C ALA A 513 13.27 18.14 23.60
N ASP A 514 14.52 18.15 24.06
CA ASP A 514 15.28 19.36 24.36
C ASP A 514 15.57 20.15 23.07
N TYR A 515 15.90 19.48 21.96
CA TYR A 515 16.00 20.13 20.65
C TYR A 515 14.67 20.81 20.26
N LEU A 516 13.52 20.14 20.46
CA LEU A 516 12.21 20.74 20.23
C LEU A 516 11.93 21.92 21.18
N VAL A 517 12.31 21.88 22.46
CA VAL A 517 12.12 23.02 23.39
C VAL A 517 12.80 24.28 22.87
N ASP A 518 14.00 24.16 22.29
CA ASP A 518 14.76 25.28 21.76
C ASP A 518 14.28 25.77 20.37
N ASN A 519 13.68 24.88 19.54
CA ASN A 519 13.44 25.16 18.11
C ASN A 519 11.95 25.11 17.66
N ALA A 520 11.03 24.54 18.44
CA ALA A 520 9.68 24.21 17.95
C ALA A 520 8.67 25.36 17.94
N LEU A 521 8.82 26.39 18.78
CA LEU A 521 7.78 27.41 18.91
C LEU A 521 7.70 28.31 17.67
N ASP A 522 8.84 28.66 17.11
CA ASP A 522 8.97 29.40 15.85
C ASP A 522 10.06 28.74 15.01
N PRO A 523 9.72 27.66 14.26
CA PRO A 523 10.66 27.02 13.36
C PRO A 523 11.02 28.02 12.25
N GLU A 524 12.30 28.36 12.16
CA GLU A 524 12.84 29.24 11.11
C GLU A 524 12.80 28.53 9.73
N PHE A 525 13.81 28.71 8.88
CA PHE A 525 13.89 28.03 7.58
C PHE A 525 14.41 26.59 7.74
N GLN A 526 13.58 25.70 8.28
CA GLN A 526 13.81 24.26 8.41
C GLN A 526 12.94 23.45 7.43
N ASN A 527 13.34 22.22 7.11
CA ASN A 527 12.56 21.34 6.22
C ASN A 527 11.47 20.54 6.97
N GLN A 528 10.46 20.08 6.22
CA GLN A 528 9.27 19.37 6.72
C GLN A 528 8.69 18.46 5.62
N THR A 529 7.92 17.43 6.01
CA THR A 529 7.28 16.44 5.11
C THR A 529 6.49 17.03 3.92
N ASP A 530 5.89 18.22 4.09
CA ASP A 530 5.15 18.92 3.03
C ASP A 530 6.04 19.66 2.01
N ASP A 531 7.35 19.40 1.94
CA ASP A 531 8.29 20.17 1.10
C ASP A 531 8.04 20.09 -0.43
N PHE A 532 7.28 19.09 -0.90
CA PHE A 532 6.76 19.03 -2.27
C PHE A 532 5.84 20.22 -2.61
N THR A 533 5.28 20.90 -1.59
CA THR A 533 4.55 22.18 -1.73
C THR A 533 5.45 23.40 -1.94
N GLY A 534 6.76 23.25 -1.69
CA GLY A 534 7.77 24.29 -1.61
C GLY A 534 8.09 24.69 -0.15
N PHE A 535 9.37 24.95 0.12
CA PHE A 535 9.88 25.36 1.44
C PHE A 535 9.22 26.65 1.97
N ILE A 536 8.97 26.68 3.28
CA ILE A 536 8.50 27.85 4.04
C ILE A 536 9.25 27.96 5.37
N ALA A 537 9.46 29.18 5.86
CA ALA A 537 9.83 29.42 7.25
C ALA A 537 8.56 29.64 8.10
N HIS A 538 8.70 29.69 9.42
CA HIS A 538 7.66 30.11 10.38
C HIS A 538 6.37 29.27 10.29
N SER A 539 6.51 28.00 9.88
CA SER A 539 5.41 27.09 9.56
C SER A 539 4.54 26.82 10.79
N VAL A 540 3.28 27.29 10.75
CA VAL A 540 2.32 27.16 11.86
C VAL A 540 2.03 25.70 12.18
N ASN A 541 1.97 24.84 11.17
CA ASN A 541 1.65 23.42 11.34
C ASN A 541 2.86 22.60 11.84
N LEU A 542 4.08 22.97 11.45
CA LEU A 542 5.32 22.40 12.01
C LEU A 542 5.53 22.85 13.47
N ALA A 543 5.22 24.10 13.79
CA ALA A 543 5.28 24.60 15.16
C ALA A 543 4.30 23.85 16.07
N LEU A 544 3.05 23.66 15.61
CA LEU A 544 2.07 22.81 16.30
C LEU A 544 2.62 21.40 16.54
N LYS A 545 3.22 20.79 15.52
CA LYS A 545 3.78 19.44 15.58
C LYS A 545 4.90 19.31 16.61
N GLY A 546 5.86 20.24 16.61
CA GLY A 546 6.94 20.27 17.59
C GLY A 546 6.42 20.49 19.02
N ILE A 547 5.41 21.35 19.20
CA ILE A 547 4.75 21.56 20.51
C ILE A 547 4.04 20.29 21.00
N VAL A 548 3.39 19.55 20.09
CA VAL A 548 2.79 18.23 20.40
C VAL A 548 3.88 17.19 20.68
N GLY A 549 5.05 17.24 20.04
CA GLY A 549 6.22 16.41 20.35
C GLY A 549 6.79 16.64 21.76
N ILE A 550 6.89 17.91 22.19
CA ILE A 550 7.21 18.27 23.59
C ILE A 550 6.13 17.71 24.53
N GLY A 551 4.86 17.84 24.16
CA GLY A 551 3.74 17.23 24.89
C GLY A 551 3.87 15.70 25.01
N ALA A 552 4.24 15.02 23.92
CA ALA A 552 4.47 13.58 23.86
C ALA A 552 5.60 13.14 24.80
N MET A 553 6.70 13.90 24.87
CA MET A 553 7.77 13.61 25.83
C MET A 553 7.30 13.65 27.29
N SER A 554 6.32 14.49 27.63
CA SER A 554 5.76 14.50 28.98
C SER A 554 5.05 13.19 29.37
N LEU A 555 4.54 12.44 28.38
CA LEU A 555 3.96 11.11 28.54
C LEU A 555 5.04 10.03 28.62
N ILE A 556 6.12 10.16 27.83
CA ILE A 556 7.29 9.27 27.85
C ILE A 556 7.99 9.35 29.22
N ALA A 557 8.27 10.56 29.72
CA ALA A 557 8.84 10.77 31.04
C ALA A 557 7.95 10.19 32.16
N ALA A 558 6.63 10.37 32.08
CA ALA A 558 5.68 9.76 33.01
C ALA A 558 5.72 8.22 32.97
N ALA A 559 5.89 7.63 31.79
CA ALA A 559 6.02 6.18 31.60
C ALA A 559 7.32 5.62 32.20
N ALA A 560 8.46 6.31 32.05
CA ALA A 560 9.72 5.95 32.71
C ALA A 560 9.64 6.08 34.24
N GLY A 561 8.79 6.98 34.72
CA GLY A 561 8.58 7.32 36.14
C GLY A 561 9.22 8.65 36.56
N ASP A 562 9.71 9.44 35.61
CA ASP A 562 10.25 10.78 35.85
C ASP A 562 9.11 11.82 35.92
N ALA A 563 8.62 12.03 37.14
CA ALA A 563 7.63 13.04 37.42
C ALA A 563 8.16 14.48 37.34
N ALA A 564 9.48 14.72 37.29
CA ALA A 564 10.05 16.06 37.15
C ALA A 564 10.00 16.51 35.69
N ASP A 565 10.57 15.73 34.78
CA ASP A 565 10.55 16.06 33.35
C ASP A 565 9.15 15.93 32.74
N SER A 566 8.31 15.01 33.23
CA SER A 566 6.89 14.98 32.88
C SER A 566 6.14 16.26 33.26
N ARG A 567 6.58 17.00 34.30
CA ARG A 567 6.08 18.36 34.56
C ARG A 567 6.71 19.37 33.61
N ARG A 568 8.04 19.40 33.51
CA ARG A 568 8.81 20.32 32.64
C ARG A 568 8.23 20.38 31.23
N TYR A 569 8.24 19.28 30.49
CA TYR A 569 7.82 19.26 29.09
C TYR A 569 6.33 19.57 28.91
N ARG A 570 5.44 19.06 29.78
CA ARG A 570 4.00 19.36 29.70
C ARG A 570 3.73 20.86 29.90
N ASP A 571 4.40 21.48 30.86
CA ASP A 571 4.14 22.87 31.21
C ASP A 571 4.78 23.82 30.18
N THR A 572 5.93 23.46 29.58
CA THR A 572 6.47 24.12 28.36
C THR A 572 5.50 24.00 27.18
N ALA A 573 4.99 22.80 26.86
CA ALA A 573 4.05 22.62 25.76
C ALA A 573 2.75 23.45 25.94
N ARG A 574 2.30 23.63 27.19
CA ARG A 574 1.16 24.49 27.54
C ARG A 574 1.46 25.99 27.39
N GLU A 575 2.65 26.45 27.74
CA GLU A 575 3.07 27.83 27.44
C GLU A 575 3.13 28.04 25.92
N TYR A 576 3.77 27.11 25.21
CA TYR A 576 4.02 27.22 23.78
C TYR A 576 2.73 27.16 22.97
N ILE A 577 1.77 26.27 23.26
CA ILE A 577 0.50 26.23 22.51
C ILE A 577 -0.33 27.52 22.71
N ALA A 578 -0.26 28.13 23.90
CA ALA A 578 -0.90 29.42 24.17
C ALA A 578 -0.21 30.59 23.42
N ARG A 579 1.11 30.51 23.19
CA ARG A 579 1.86 31.48 22.35
C ARG A 579 1.56 31.27 20.87
N TRP A 580 1.70 30.02 20.40
CA TRP A 580 1.34 29.54 19.06
C TRP A 580 -0.05 30.03 18.65
N GLN A 581 -1.09 29.83 19.47
CA GLN A 581 -2.45 30.26 19.14
C GLN A 581 -2.54 31.77 18.82
N ARG A 582 -1.79 32.62 19.53
CA ARG A 582 -1.78 34.08 19.31
C ARG A 582 -0.96 34.51 18.11
N MET A 583 0.05 33.74 17.73
CA MET A 583 0.93 34.01 16.57
C MET A 583 0.33 33.44 15.27
N ALA A 584 -0.34 32.29 15.37
CA ALA A 584 -0.96 31.55 14.29
C ALA A 584 -2.31 32.14 13.84
N LEU A 585 -3.08 32.76 14.74
CA LEU A 585 -4.35 33.38 14.39
C LEU A 585 -4.14 34.51 13.37
N ASP A 586 -4.89 34.47 12.29
CA ASP A 586 -4.91 35.52 11.28
C ASP A 586 -5.55 36.82 11.83
N PRO A 587 -5.13 38.04 11.41
CA PRO A 587 -5.73 39.29 11.88
C PRO A 587 -7.23 39.46 11.60
N SER A 588 -7.82 38.69 10.68
CA SER A 588 -9.29 38.59 10.52
C SER A 588 -9.98 37.95 11.73
N GLY A 589 -9.27 37.13 12.50
CA GLY A 589 -9.80 36.28 13.55
C GLY A 589 -10.56 35.05 13.03
N GLU A 590 -10.56 34.76 11.72
CA GLU A 590 -11.39 33.71 11.13
C GLU A 590 -10.71 32.33 10.97
N HIS A 591 -9.38 32.26 11.02
CA HIS A 591 -8.60 31.04 10.75
C HIS A 591 -7.16 31.12 11.26
N LEU A 592 -6.42 30.01 11.17
CA LEU A 592 -4.98 29.94 11.43
C LEU A 592 -4.15 30.00 10.14
N LYS A 593 -3.08 30.79 10.19
CA LYS A 593 -2.16 31.06 9.08
C LYS A 593 -1.40 29.82 8.59
N LEU A 594 -0.86 29.89 7.37
CA LEU A 594 0.13 28.90 6.88
C LEU A 594 1.47 29.08 7.62
N ALA A 595 1.92 30.33 7.72
CA ALA A 595 3.15 30.72 8.41
C ALA A 595 2.91 32.01 9.23
N TYR A 596 3.62 32.20 10.34
CA TYR A 596 3.38 33.33 11.25
C TYR A 596 3.57 34.71 10.59
N ASP A 597 4.47 34.81 9.61
CA ASP A 597 4.79 36.01 8.82
C ASP A 597 3.77 36.31 7.70
N ARG A 598 2.73 35.48 7.51
CA ARG A 598 1.86 35.50 6.31
C ARG A 598 0.38 35.60 6.63
N ASP A 599 -0.06 36.80 6.98
CA ASP A 599 -1.47 37.13 7.09
C ASP A 599 -2.22 36.90 5.76
N GLY A 600 -3.48 36.48 5.84
CA GLY A 600 -4.33 36.12 4.69
C GLY A 600 -4.02 34.75 4.05
N THR A 601 -3.19 33.92 4.67
CA THR A 601 -2.85 32.55 4.20
C THR A 601 -3.42 31.48 5.12
N TRP A 602 -3.58 30.24 4.65
CA TRP A 602 -4.07 29.14 5.48
C TRP A 602 -3.57 27.78 4.98
N SER A 603 -3.74 26.75 5.82
CA SER A 603 -3.44 25.34 5.54
C SER A 603 -4.24 24.39 6.43
N LEU A 604 -4.35 23.10 6.06
CA LEU A 604 -4.91 22.05 6.92
C LEU A 604 -3.98 21.80 8.12
N LYS A 605 -4.47 21.96 9.34
CA LYS A 605 -3.70 21.71 10.58
C LYS A 605 -3.80 20.26 11.03
N TYR A 606 -3.45 19.34 10.14
CA TYR A 606 -3.59 17.90 10.34
C TYR A 606 -2.86 17.37 11.59
N ASN A 607 -1.81 18.05 12.08
CA ASN A 607 -1.13 17.70 13.33
C ASN A 607 -2.00 17.87 14.60
N GLY A 608 -3.19 18.48 14.50
CA GLY A 608 -4.22 18.40 15.55
C GLY A 608 -4.64 16.96 15.87
N TYR A 609 -4.52 16.02 14.93
CA TYR A 609 -4.72 14.60 15.18
C TYR A 609 -3.72 14.04 16.21
N ALA A 610 -2.48 14.52 16.19
CA ALA A 610 -1.46 14.06 17.13
C ALA A 610 -1.75 14.52 18.59
N ASP A 611 -2.30 15.73 18.77
CA ASP A 611 -2.82 16.18 20.08
C ASP A 611 -3.99 15.32 20.57
N ALA A 612 -4.89 14.96 19.63
CA ALA A 612 -6.08 14.14 19.92
C ALA A 612 -5.73 12.68 20.27
N VAL A 613 -4.89 11.99 19.47
CA VAL A 613 -4.57 10.56 19.66
C VAL A 613 -3.70 10.31 20.90
N LEU A 614 -2.90 11.30 21.31
CA LEU A 614 -2.16 11.27 22.57
C LEU A 614 -3.01 11.76 23.77
N GLY A 615 -4.19 12.34 23.52
CA GLY A 615 -5.07 12.88 24.56
C GLY A 615 -4.49 14.05 25.34
N LEU A 616 -3.53 14.79 24.76
CA LEU A 616 -2.76 15.85 25.41
C LEU A 616 -3.61 17.10 25.68
N ARG A 617 -4.57 17.40 24.80
CA ARG A 617 -5.53 18.54 24.88
C ARG A 617 -4.82 19.89 24.96
N LEU A 618 -3.79 20.05 24.13
CA LEU A 618 -3.08 21.32 23.94
C LEU A 618 -3.91 22.25 23.05
N VAL A 619 -4.50 21.75 21.96
CA VAL A 619 -5.25 22.58 21.00
C VAL A 619 -6.66 22.86 21.55
N PRO A 620 -7.05 24.14 21.75
CA PRO A 620 -8.37 24.44 22.31
C PRO A 620 -9.51 24.06 21.36
N ALA A 621 -10.63 23.58 21.91
CA ALA A 621 -11.82 23.25 21.11
C ALA A 621 -12.39 24.45 20.30
N SER A 622 -12.13 25.69 20.75
CA SER A 622 -12.45 26.90 19.98
C SER A 622 -11.62 27.04 18.71
N VAL A 623 -10.38 26.54 18.69
CA VAL A 623 -9.50 26.52 17.51
C VAL A 623 -9.91 25.40 16.55
N ALA A 624 -10.25 24.22 17.08
CA ALA A 624 -10.80 23.13 16.27
C ALA A 624 -12.09 23.57 15.55
N ARG A 625 -12.97 24.29 16.27
CA ARG A 625 -14.15 24.91 15.67
C ARG A 625 -13.80 25.96 14.61
N LEU A 626 -12.84 26.85 14.90
CA LEU A 626 -12.45 27.92 13.98
C LEU A 626 -11.99 27.36 12.62
N GLU A 627 -11.07 26.40 12.65
CA GLU A 627 -10.58 25.73 11.45
C GLU A 627 -11.70 24.92 10.76
N ALA A 628 -12.58 24.24 11.51
CA ALA A 628 -13.74 23.54 10.93
C ALA A 628 -14.69 24.49 10.18
N ASP A 629 -15.04 25.63 10.80
CA ASP A 629 -15.90 26.65 10.20
C ASP A 629 -15.19 27.29 8.97
N TRP A 630 -13.86 27.44 8.97
CA TRP A 630 -13.05 27.93 7.83
C TRP A 630 -12.96 26.93 6.67
N TYR A 631 -12.67 25.66 6.94
CA TYR A 631 -12.54 24.58 5.95
C TYR A 631 -13.84 24.38 5.16
N LEU A 632 -15.00 24.51 5.81
CA LEU A 632 -16.31 24.49 5.13
C LEU A 632 -16.51 25.63 4.11
N ARG A 633 -15.66 26.67 4.10
CA ARG A 633 -15.66 27.74 3.08
C ARG A 633 -14.67 27.50 1.92
N HIS A 634 -13.83 26.48 2.02
CA HIS A 634 -12.71 26.20 1.09
C HIS A 634 -12.82 24.82 0.40
N VAL A 635 -14.04 24.30 0.33
CA VAL A 635 -14.41 23.03 -0.27
C VAL A 635 -14.20 23.03 -1.79
N ALA A 636 -13.56 21.98 -2.30
CA ALA A 636 -13.44 21.68 -3.73
C ALA A 636 -14.25 20.43 -4.11
N THR A 637 -14.17 19.99 -5.38
CA THR A 637 -14.93 18.85 -5.92
C THR A 637 -14.71 17.57 -5.11
N ASP A 638 -13.47 17.29 -4.73
CA ASP A 638 -13.07 16.00 -4.15
C ASP A 638 -12.41 16.11 -2.77
N GLY A 639 -12.46 17.27 -2.11
CA GLY A 639 -11.78 17.45 -0.82
C GLY A 639 -11.50 18.92 -0.52
N ILE A 640 -10.44 19.19 0.23
CA ILE A 640 -9.97 20.54 0.58
C ILE A 640 -8.47 20.65 0.25
N PRO A 641 -8.01 21.71 -0.44
CA PRO A 641 -6.58 21.89 -0.70
C PRO A 641 -5.74 21.90 0.58
N LEU A 642 -4.53 21.34 0.53
CA LEU A 642 -3.63 21.27 1.69
C LEU A 642 -3.28 22.66 2.22
N ASP A 643 -3.06 23.61 1.31
CA ASP A 643 -2.88 25.03 1.63
C ASP A 643 -3.17 25.92 0.40
N ILE A 644 -3.22 27.24 0.64
CA ILE A 644 -3.58 28.27 -0.35
C ILE A 644 -2.71 28.32 -1.63
N ARG A 645 -1.53 27.68 -1.67
CA ARG A 645 -0.60 27.73 -2.81
C ARG A 645 -1.02 26.87 -4.01
N HIS A 646 -1.84 25.83 -3.81
CA HIS A 646 -2.09 24.78 -4.82
C HIS A 646 -3.56 24.30 -4.81
N THR A 647 -3.97 23.55 -5.84
CA THR A 647 -5.30 22.90 -5.93
C THR A 647 -5.32 21.45 -5.44
N TYR A 648 -4.23 20.99 -4.84
CA TYR A 648 -4.06 19.60 -4.41
C TYR A 648 -4.04 19.43 -2.89
N THR A 649 -4.20 18.18 -2.45
CA THR A 649 -4.19 17.80 -1.05
C THR A 649 -3.45 16.50 -0.81
N LYS A 650 -3.31 16.13 0.47
CA LYS A 650 -2.78 14.84 0.94
C LYS A 650 -3.90 14.04 1.59
N ALA A 651 -4.24 12.89 1.04
CA ALA A 651 -5.39 12.08 1.45
C ALA A 651 -5.33 11.63 2.94
N ASP A 652 -4.13 11.30 3.40
CA ASP A 652 -3.79 11.02 4.79
C ASP A 652 -3.94 12.25 5.69
N TRP A 653 -3.50 13.45 5.26
CA TRP A 653 -3.73 14.69 6.00
C TRP A 653 -5.20 15.10 6.07
N GLU A 654 -6.00 14.80 5.06
CA GLU A 654 -7.46 14.95 5.11
C GLU A 654 -8.10 13.99 6.12
N MET A 655 -7.72 12.71 6.13
CA MET A 655 -8.25 11.75 7.10
C MET A 655 -7.80 12.04 8.54
N TRP A 656 -6.59 12.58 8.72
CA TRP A 656 -6.11 13.09 10.00
C TRP A 656 -6.89 14.35 10.44
N THR A 657 -7.18 15.27 9.51
CA THR A 657 -8.00 16.45 9.79
C THR A 657 -9.44 16.06 10.14
N ALA A 658 -10.02 15.09 9.44
CA ALA A 658 -11.34 14.52 9.75
C ALA A 658 -11.36 13.82 11.13
N ALA A 659 -10.27 13.14 11.52
CA ALA A 659 -10.12 12.54 12.84
C ALA A 659 -10.00 13.59 13.95
N TRP A 660 -9.16 14.61 13.77
CA TRP A 660 -9.04 15.73 14.71
C TRP A 660 -10.38 16.45 14.92
N LEU A 661 -11.11 16.67 13.83
CA LEU A 661 -12.40 17.36 13.81
C LEU A 661 -13.60 16.39 13.91
N LYS A 662 -13.44 15.21 14.51
CA LYS A 662 -14.44 14.13 14.47
C LYS A 662 -15.83 14.50 15.01
N ASP A 663 -15.91 15.46 15.93
CA ASP A 663 -17.16 15.96 16.52
C ASP A 663 -17.81 17.07 15.66
N HIS A 664 -17.05 17.69 14.74
CA HIS A 664 -17.53 18.64 13.73
C HIS A 664 -17.97 17.87 12.47
N THR A 665 -19.03 17.06 12.61
CA THR A 665 -19.46 16.07 11.61
C THR A 665 -19.52 16.60 10.17
N ALA A 666 -20.00 17.82 9.94
CA ALA A 666 -20.10 18.42 8.60
C ALA A 666 -18.76 18.49 7.83
N VAL A 667 -17.65 18.84 8.50
CA VAL A 667 -16.32 18.89 7.82
C VAL A 667 -15.65 17.51 7.79
N ARG A 668 -15.84 16.69 8.83
CA ARG A 668 -15.37 15.30 8.88
C ARG A 668 -15.95 14.49 7.71
N ASP A 669 -17.28 14.50 7.57
CA ASP A 669 -18.00 13.72 6.59
C ASP A 669 -17.72 14.23 5.17
N LEU A 670 -17.48 15.53 5.00
CA LEU A 670 -17.07 16.14 3.73
C LEU A 670 -15.68 15.67 3.27
N LEU A 671 -14.69 15.61 4.17
CA LEU A 671 -13.34 15.11 3.87
C LEU A 671 -13.37 13.61 3.50
N ILE A 672 -14.19 12.83 4.22
CA ILE A 672 -14.43 11.40 3.91
C ILE A 672 -15.11 11.23 2.55
N ASP A 673 -16.17 12.01 2.28
CA ASP A 673 -16.93 11.95 1.02
C ASP A 673 -16.12 12.46 -0.18
N GLY A 674 -15.23 13.43 0.02
CA GLY A 674 -14.29 13.92 -0.98
C GLY A 674 -13.31 12.83 -1.41
N LEU A 675 -12.52 12.32 -0.45
CA LEU A 675 -11.53 11.29 -0.73
C LEU A 675 -12.15 10.00 -1.31
N TYR A 676 -13.34 9.62 -0.82
CA TYR A 676 -14.12 8.52 -1.40
C TYR A 676 -14.51 8.80 -2.86
N ARG A 677 -14.98 10.02 -3.18
CA ARG A 677 -15.33 10.42 -4.55
C ARG A 677 -14.12 10.38 -5.47
N PHE A 678 -12.97 10.92 -5.05
CA PHE A 678 -11.73 10.83 -5.83
C PHE A 678 -11.33 9.37 -6.12
N ALA A 679 -11.33 8.51 -5.10
CA ALA A 679 -10.99 7.10 -5.29
C ALA A 679 -11.95 6.41 -6.29
N ASP A 680 -13.26 6.65 -6.14
CA ASP A 680 -14.30 6.05 -6.97
C ASP A 680 -14.30 6.58 -8.41
N THR A 681 -14.20 7.90 -8.64
CA THR A 681 -14.37 8.50 -9.98
C THR A 681 -13.10 8.67 -10.79
N SER A 682 -11.92 8.65 -10.17
CA SER A 682 -10.66 9.03 -10.84
C SER A 682 -10.38 8.18 -12.10
N GLY A 683 -9.94 8.87 -13.16
CA GLY A 683 -9.61 8.24 -14.45
C GLY A 683 -8.27 7.52 -14.46
N GLN A 684 -7.39 7.79 -13.49
CA GLN A 684 -6.11 7.08 -13.35
C GLN A 684 -6.31 5.64 -12.85
N ARG A 685 -5.38 4.77 -13.21
CA ARG A 685 -5.42 3.34 -12.90
C ARG A 685 -4.14 2.88 -12.19
N VAL A 686 -3.91 3.49 -11.02
CA VAL A 686 -2.74 3.28 -10.16
C VAL A 686 -3.18 2.82 -8.77
N PRO A 687 -2.31 2.22 -7.94
CA PRO A 687 -2.59 1.99 -6.53
C PRO A 687 -2.94 3.29 -5.81
N MET A 688 -3.72 3.23 -4.72
CA MET A 688 -4.29 4.42 -4.08
C MET A 688 -3.22 5.49 -3.81
N THR A 689 -3.40 6.67 -4.39
CA THR A 689 -2.49 7.79 -4.20
C THR A 689 -2.79 8.52 -2.89
N ASP A 690 -1.73 9.02 -2.27
CA ASP A 690 -1.81 9.96 -1.16
C ASP A 690 -1.76 11.42 -1.60
N TRP A 691 -1.45 11.77 -2.86
CA TRP A 691 -1.28 13.16 -3.32
C TRP A 691 -2.03 13.44 -4.63
N TYR A 692 -3.12 14.21 -4.53
CA TYR A 692 -4.09 14.40 -5.61
C TYR A 692 -4.72 15.80 -5.67
N ASP A 693 -5.15 16.22 -6.85
CA ASP A 693 -5.89 17.46 -7.13
C ASP A 693 -7.36 17.33 -6.71
N VAL A 694 -7.82 18.19 -5.79
CA VAL A 694 -9.21 18.18 -5.32
C VAL A 694 -10.18 18.94 -6.24
N VAL A 695 -9.67 19.59 -7.29
CA VAL A 695 -10.46 20.25 -8.34
C VAL A 695 -10.47 19.44 -9.63
N ALA A 696 -9.31 18.93 -10.03
CA ALA A 696 -9.10 18.24 -11.31
C ALA A 696 -9.18 16.69 -11.24
N ASN A 697 -9.62 16.11 -10.10
CA ASN A 697 -9.87 14.67 -9.92
C ASN A 697 -8.69 13.77 -10.33
N ARG A 698 -7.44 14.20 -10.05
CA ARG A 698 -6.22 13.53 -10.55
C ARG A 698 -5.09 13.41 -9.51
N GLN A 699 -4.44 12.26 -9.45
CA GLN A 699 -3.12 12.07 -8.84
C GLN A 699 -2.11 13.09 -9.41
N GLN A 700 -1.24 13.63 -8.55
CA GLN A 700 -0.14 14.53 -8.93
C GLN A 700 1.20 13.81 -9.18
N GLY A 701 1.51 12.75 -8.43
CA GLY A 701 2.74 11.97 -8.65
C GLY A 701 2.93 10.71 -7.80
N PHE A 702 2.55 10.72 -6.53
CA PHE A 702 2.74 9.56 -5.64
C PHE A 702 1.69 8.46 -5.87
N GLN A 703 2.03 7.20 -5.64
CA GLN A 703 1.11 6.05 -5.63
C GLN A 703 1.67 4.94 -4.73
N ALA A 704 0.83 4.02 -4.26
CA ALA A 704 1.24 2.86 -3.44
C ALA A 704 1.98 3.17 -2.11
N ARG A 705 2.12 4.45 -1.71
CA ARG A 705 2.80 4.85 -0.46
C ARG A 705 2.08 4.26 0.77
N PRO A 706 2.82 3.84 1.81
CA PRO A 706 2.19 3.29 3.02
C PRO A 706 1.41 4.31 3.85
N VAL A 707 1.65 5.60 3.60
CA VAL A 707 1.03 6.73 4.32
C VAL A 707 -0.50 6.71 4.30
N VAL A 708 -1.12 6.00 3.35
CA VAL A 708 -2.57 5.69 3.37
C VAL A 708 -3.01 4.90 4.60
N GLY A 709 -2.09 4.32 5.38
CA GLY A 709 -2.35 3.83 6.74
C GLY A 709 -2.91 4.93 7.66
N GLY A 710 -2.68 6.20 7.34
CA GLY A 710 -3.30 7.37 7.92
C GLY A 710 -4.83 7.42 7.76
N PHE A 711 -5.40 6.68 6.81
CA PHE A 711 -6.85 6.53 6.68
C PHE A 711 -7.47 5.82 7.88
N PHE A 712 -6.69 5.18 8.76
CA PHE A 712 -7.18 4.57 10.00
C PHE A 712 -7.31 5.59 11.16
N ALA A 713 -7.06 6.89 10.94
CA ALA A 713 -7.02 7.91 11.99
C ALA A 713 -8.31 8.02 12.85
N LEU A 714 -9.53 7.85 12.30
CA LEU A 714 -10.74 7.89 13.13
C LEU A 714 -10.88 6.65 14.04
N LEU A 715 -10.18 5.56 13.73
CA LEU A 715 -10.22 4.29 14.49
C LEU A 715 -9.29 4.27 15.71
N THR A 716 -8.50 5.32 15.92
CA THR A 716 -7.56 5.42 17.04
C THR A 716 -8.06 6.34 18.18
N LEU A 717 -9.18 7.06 17.99
CA LEU A 717 -9.66 8.14 18.87
C LEU A 717 -10.87 7.78 19.76
#